data_AF-A0A1Q5BUQ7-F1
#
_entry.id   AF-A0A1Q5BUQ7-F1
#
_cell.length_a   1.000
_cell.length_b   1.000
_cell.length_c   1.000
_cell.angle_alpha   90.00
_cell.angle_beta   90.00
_cell.angle_gamma   90.00
#
_symmetry.space_group_name_H-M   'P 1'
#
loop_
_entity.id
_entity.type
_entity.pdbx_description
1 polymer ?
#
loop_
_entity_poly.entity_id
_entity_poly.type
_entity_poly.pdbx_seq_one_letter_code
_entity_poly.pdbx_strand_id
1 'polypeptide(L)'
;MRAVLADDDLAEALEHASPVLAARVRSLCMPAELSTGGVEPSARDVRRAALSVARYLLRSQHRATPFGLFAGVTVAGFGTQASVAWGGEHVAVGRAGAEWLAAVVERLETCPDLLERLPVVVNNTVTSRGDRLVVPFQSDDRSDRSDRGDRSDRGKRSERPRAVEASLALTAPVRAVLAAAREPVRAGELADKLESEFPEAGPAKVRRLLAELIRRRVLITGLHAPSTETDALGHLLDQLRLAGTDSLPALAGTVRELGEIRTALTRCASRSGREGAAARMRALVPGLRRHPVALDLRLDAQLVLPGAVARETERAALLLTRVSARPYGTAAWGAYHQRFYERYGIGTMVPLQEVVADSGVGYPEGYPGSSPGARRPRLSARDDTLVRLAQAAALDGRDEVLLTDELIDALDVGPDEPRVPPHLEVGVRVHAAGVDELRRGRFRLEVVSVSRGAGVTTGRFLGVLSPDDRAALAAELSGLPAADGDTVPAQLSFPPLLPESAHVTRTPRVLPTVISLQEHRAPDADVLVPADLAVGCDGRRMYLADPERGRRVEAVGMHALNLRTHTPPLVRFLTELPRAQCAQVTVFDWGAAAAMPFLPRLRYGRVVLIPARWRLDASELPGHARPRAEWEAAFTGWRARRRLPQRVHLVEDDRRLFLDLDEAGHRMLLRHHLDRRRQAVLVEAAEPGAFGWCDDRAHEVVVPLRATRPSPWSELPAPTPARALSTAQTQTPAASSVLLAALYGGARRQDTLLARYLPDLLERLGGPPWWFVRFRDPEQHLRLRIALPTPDAFADTARTVSVWADELRDAGLLADLRYPTSYRETGRWGCGAAWDAAEDVFRADSRAVLAQLSQPRRPHERTLVAAHTVSIASAFLGSTEAGTRWLIDHIPPTAPGPVPRPQFADAVRLADPGNDWAALRAAPGGTPIVQAWADRDAALAAYRRHLPGPHTQGIALDDVLTSLLHVHFVRHIAVNFPEEETCLHLARAAALAWTARTTGRTS
;
A
#
# COMPACT_ATOMS: atom_id res chain seq x y z
N MET A 1 2.97 15.77 -41.67
CA MET A 1 2.54 14.39 -42.00
C MET A 1 3.46 13.77 -43.03
N ARG A 2 3.53 14.25 -44.28
CA ARG A 2 4.51 13.76 -45.28
C ARG A 2 5.96 13.77 -44.78
N ALA A 3 6.38 14.87 -44.14
CA ALA A 3 7.72 14.96 -43.54
C ALA A 3 8.00 13.88 -42.47
N VAL A 4 6.99 13.53 -41.66
CA VAL A 4 7.11 12.47 -40.64
C VAL A 4 7.12 11.08 -41.28
N LEU A 5 6.45 10.90 -42.42
CA LEU A 5 6.51 9.64 -43.19
C LEU A 5 7.82 9.48 -43.97
N ALA A 6 8.54 10.58 -44.23
CA ALA A 6 9.83 10.56 -44.90
C ALA A 6 11.00 10.31 -43.94
N ASP A 7 10.77 10.44 -42.63
CA ASP A 7 11.69 10.03 -41.57
C ASP A 7 11.35 8.59 -41.19
N ASP A 8 12.22 7.66 -41.58
CA ASP A 8 11.99 6.23 -41.41
C ASP A 8 11.82 5.81 -39.94
N ASP A 9 12.60 6.40 -39.03
CA ASP A 9 12.57 6.08 -37.60
C ASP A 9 11.27 6.58 -36.95
N LEU A 10 10.85 7.80 -37.28
CA LEU A 10 9.58 8.34 -36.78
C LEU A 10 8.36 7.64 -37.38
N ALA A 11 8.42 7.26 -38.66
CA ALA A 11 7.37 6.50 -39.32
C ALA A 11 7.20 5.12 -38.67
N GLU A 12 8.32 4.43 -38.41
CA GLU A 12 8.32 3.13 -37.74
C GLU A 12 7.82 3.23 -36.29
N ALA A 13 8.32 4.20 -35.51
CA ALA A 13 7.86 4.42 -34.14
C ALA A 13 6.36 4.73 -34.07
N LEU A 14 5.84 5.50 -35.04
CA LEU A 14 4.41 5.79 -35.16
C LEU A 14 3.59 4.54 -35.52
N GLU A 15 4.09 3.71 -36.43
CA GLU A 15 3.45 2.45 -36.82
C GLU A 15 3.38 1.46 -35.67
N HIS A 16 4.44 1.36 -34.86
CA HIS A 16 4.45 0.55 -33.65
C HIS A 16 3.45 1.06 -32.60
N ALA A 17 3.51 2.35 -32.28
CA ALA A 17 2.71 2.92 -31.21
C ALA A 17 1.22 3.08 -31.57
N SER A 18 0.90 3.30 -32.84
CA SER A 18 -0.47 3.48 -33.32
C SER A 18 -0.63 3.01 -34.77
N PRO A 19 -0.75 1.68 -35.00
CA PRO A 19 -0.88 1.13 -36.35
C PRO A 19 -2.06 1.75 -37.13
N VAL A 20 -3.18 1.99 -36.45
CA VAL A 20 -4.38 2.61 -37.03
C VAL A 20 -4.11 4.05 -37.49
N LEU A 21 -3.38 4.84 -36.69
CA LEU A 21 -3.02 6.21 -37.08
C LEU A 21 -2.02 6.19 -38.24
N ALA A 22 -1.01 5.33 -38.21
CA ALA A 22 -0.03 5.21 -39.28
C ALA A 22 -0.69 4.83 -40.61
N ALA A 23 -1.60 3.85 -40.61
CA ALA A 23 -2.38 3.46 -41.79
C ALA A 23 -3.25 4.62 -42.30
N ARG A 24 -3.92 5.35 -41.39
CA ARG A 24 -4.73 6.52 -41.75
C ARG A 24 -3.86 7.64 -42.34
N VAL A 25 -2.70 7.92 -41.77
CA VAL A 25 -1.78 8.96 -42.26
C VAL A 25 -1.25 8.60 -43.65
N ARG A 26 -0.87 7.35 -43.89
CA ARG A 26 -0.52 6.84 -45.23
C ARG A 26 -1.65 7.09 -46.22
N SER A 27 -2.87 6.63 -45.91
CA SER A 27 -4.06 6.84 -46.74
C SER A 27 -4.34 8.32 -47.04
N LEU A 28 -4.20 9.22 -46.05
CA LEU A 28 -4.41 10.66 -46.22
C LEU A 28 -3.31 11.37 -47.03
N CYS A 29 -2.12 10.76 -47.14
CA CYS A 29 -0.98 11.35 -47.86
C CYS A 29 -0.83 10.82 -49.30
N MET A 30 -1.61 9.80 -49.70
CA MET A 30 -1.63 9.28 -51.06
C MET A 30 -2.13 10.33 -52.07
N PRO A 31 -1.59 10.37 -53.29
CA PRO A 31 -2.16 11.16 -54.39
C PRO A 31 -3.61 10.77 -54.68
N ALA A 32 -4.47 11.73 -55.06
CA ALA A 32 -5.90 11.51 -55.30
C ALA A 32 -6.18 10.41 -56.34
N GLU A 33 -5.32 10.29 -57.35
CA GLU A 33 -5.35 9.28 -58.42
C GLU A 33 -5.14 7.83 -57.93
N LEU A 34 -4.50 7.67 -56.77
CA LEU A 34 -4.19 6.37 -56.14
C LEU A 34 -5.06 6.09 -54.91
N SER A 35 -6.01 6.98 -54.61
CA SER A 35 -6.94 6.82 -53.48
C SER A 35 -8.12 5.93 -53.87
N THR A 36 -8.52 5.01 -52.99
CA THR A 36 -9.70 4.16 -53.19
C THR A 36 -10.96 5.03 -53.26
N GLY A 37 -11.45 5.27 -54.47
CA GLY A 37 -12.67 6.03 -54.76
C GLY A 37 -12.48 7.46 -55.28
N GLY A 38 -11.24 7.95 -55.47
CA GLY A 38 -10.98 9.28 -56.05
C GLY A 38 -11.51 10.47 -55.23
N VAL A 39 -11.86 10.26 -53.96
CA VAL A 39 -12.43 11.28 -53.07
C VAL A 39 -11.33 11.97 -52.27
N GLU A 40 -11.25 13.29 -52.37
CA GLU A 40 -10.33 14.08 -51.53
C GLU A 40 -10.62 13.89 -50.03
N PRO A 41 -9.58 13.75 -49.19
CA PRO A 41 -9.78 13.55 -47.76
C PRO A 41 -10.38 14.79 -47.10
N SER A 42 -11.39 14.60 -46.25
CA SER A 42 -12.03 15.71 -45.54
C SER A 42 -11.02 16.54 -44.74
N ALA A 43 -11.12 17.87 -44.80
CA ALA A 43 -10.25 18.78 -44.05
C ALA A 43 -10.26 18.50 -42.53
N ARG A 44 -11.39 17.99 -42.01
CA ARG A 44 -11.54 17.56 -40.62
C ARG A 44 -10.65 16.37 -40.28
N ASP A 45 -10.59 15.36 -41.15
CA ASP A 45 -9.77 14.18 -40.95
C ASP A 45 -8.28 14.48 -41.06
N VAL A 46 -7.91 15.28 -42.06
CA VAL A 46 -6.53 15.78 -42.22
C VAL A 46 -6.08 16.50 -40.96
N ARG A 47 -6.89 17.44 -40.44
CA ARG A 47 -6.58 18.18 -39.21
C ARG A 47 -6.44 17.25 -38.01
N ARG A 48 -7.36 16.30 -37.82
CA ARG A 48 -7.32 15.35 -36.70
C ARG A 48 -6.06 14.48 -36.75
N ALA A 49 -5.72 13.94 -37.92
CA ALA A 49 -4.51 13.14 -38.11
C ALA A 49 -3.24 13.97 -37.88
N ALA A 50 -3.18 15.19 -38.43
CA ALA A 50 -2.03 16.09 -38.26
C ALA A 50 -1.78 16.43 -36.78
N LEU A 51 -2.84 16.74 -36.01
CA LEU A 51 -2.70 17.01 -34.56
C LEU A 51 -2.23 15.77 -33.79
N SER A 52 -2.67 14.57 -34.16
CA SER A 52 -2.19 13.34 -33.53
C SER A 52 -0.73 13.06 -33.87
N VAL A 53 -0.32 13.23 -35.13
CA VAL A 53 1.07 13.08 -35.57
C VAL A 53 1.98 14.10 -34.86
N ALA A 54 1.55 15.36 -34.74
CA ALA A 54 2.31 16.39 -34.02
C ALA A 54 2.56 15.99 -32.55
N ARG A 55 1.59 15.35 -31.87
CA ARG A 55 1.82 14.85 -30.50
C ARG A 55 2.88 13.75 -30.45
N TYR A 56 2.95 12.86 -31.44
CA TYR A 56 3.97 11.82 -31.50
C TYR A 56 5.36 12.39 -31.83
N LEU A 57 5.43 13.40 -32.71
CA LEU A 57 6.67 14.13 -32.97
C LEU A 57 7.18 14.85 -31.71
N LEU A 58 6.30 15.55 -30.99
CA LEU A 58 6.69 16.21 -29.74
C LEU A 58 7.07 15.20 -28.65
N ARG A 59 6.49 13.99 -28.68
CA ARG A 59 6.90 12.90 -27.81
C ARG A 59 8.33 12.45 -28.11
N SER A 60 8.66 12.21 -29.38
CA SER A 60 10.00 11.72 -29.76
C SER A 60 11.10 12.72 -29.39
N GLN A 61 10.79 14.01 -29.44
CA GLN A 61 11.76 15.08 -29.18
C GLN A 61 11.93 15.42 -27.68
N HIS A 62 10.88 15.29 -26.87
CA HIS A 62 10.85 15.91 -25.53
C HIS A 62 10.45 14.98 -24.38
N ARG A 63 10.09 13.71 -24.63
CA ARG A 63 9.61 12.81 -23.57
C ARG A 63 10.52 11.61 -23.37
N ALA A 64 11.24 11.60 -22.25
CA ALA A 64 12.15 10.53 -21.84
C ALA A 64 11.46 9.23 -21.38
N THR A 65 10.13 9.21 -21.19
CA THR A 65 9.43 8.00 -20.70
C THR A 65 9.54 6.84 -21.72
N PRO A 66 10.15 5.70 -21.37
CA PRO A 66 10.36 4.58 -22.29
C PRO A 66 9.05 4.09 -22.94
N PHE A 67 9.04 3.99 -24.27
CA PHE A 67 7.87 3.53 -25.02
C PHE A 67 8.22 3.16 -26.46
N GLY A 68 8.25 1.86 -26.74
CA GLY A 68 8.55 1.36 -28.08
C GLY A 68 9.91 1.87 -28.56
N LEU A 69 9.89 2.57 -29.69
CA LEU A 69 11.09 3.14 -30.32
C LEU A 69 11.29 4.64 -30.04
N PHE A 70 10.43 5.28 -29.26
CA PHE A 70 10.52 6.72 -28.97
C PHE A 70 11.57 7.08 -27.91
N ALA A 71 11.76 6.19 -26.93
CA ALA A 71 12.66 6.39 -25.80
C ALA A 71 13.02 5.02 -25.22
N GLY A 72 14.25 4.91 -24.70
CA GLY A 72 14.79 3.68 -24.13
C GLY A 72 15.40 3.88 -22.75
N VAL A 73 16.12 2.86 -22.30
CA VAL A 73 16.78 2.79 -20.99
C VAL A 73 18.23 2.39 -21.12
N THR A 74 19.08 2.90 -20.23
CA THR A 74 20.46 2.47 -19.99
C THR A 74 20.80 2.70 -18.51
N VAL A 75 21.91 2.17 -18.04
CA VAL A 75 22.43 2.43 -16.68
C VAL A 75 23.25 3.72 -16.66
N ALA A 76 23.14 4.46 -15.56
CA ALA A 76 24.02 5.56 -15.23
C ALA A 76 24.74 5.27 -13.90
N GLY A 77 26.05 5.49 -13.87
CA GLY A 77 26.86 5.36 -12.67
C GLY A 77 27.04 6.68 -11.92
N PHE A 78 27.42 6.61 -10.65
CA PHE A 78 27.96 7.76 -9.92
C PHE A 78 29.48 7.66 -9.81
N GLY A 79 30.19 8.75 -10.15
CA GLY A 79 31.65 8.78 -10.15
C GLY A 79 32.23 10.15 -9.81
N THR A 80 33.56 10.24 -9.76
CA THR A 80 34.28 11.50 -9.48
C THR A 80 34.33 12.42 -10.70
N GLN A 81 34.38 11.85 -11.91
CA GLN A 81 34.37 12.60 -13.16
C GLN A 81 33.06 12.35 -13.89
N ALA A 82 32.26 13.40 -14.04
CA ALA A 82 31.04 13.32 -14.85
C ALA A 82 31.41 13.14 -16.33
N SER A 83 30.72 12.24 -17.03
CA SER A 83 30.90 11.99 -18.46
C SER A 83 29.58 11.54 -19.10
N VAL A 84 29.43 11.86 -20.38
CA VAL A 84 28.32 11.43 -21.21
C VAL A 84 28.89 11.04 -22.56
N ALA A 85 28.54 9.85 -23.03
CA ALA A 85 28.83 9.38 -24.37
C ALA A 85 27.60 8.68 -24.95
N TRP A 86 27.22 9.06 -26.17
CA TRP A 86 26.13 8.46 -26.93
C TRP A 86 26.69 7.73 -28.14
N GLY A 87 26.31 6.48 -28.30
CA GLY A 87 26.53 5.72 -29.53
C GLY A 87 25.27 5.66 -30.39
N GLY A 88 25.34 4.92 -31.50
CA GLY A 88 24.25 4.76 -32.47
C GLY A 88 23.61 3.38 -32.46
N GLU A 89 24.16 2.42 -31.72
CA GLU A 89 23.77 1.00 -31.81
C GLU A 89 22.69 0.64 -30.78
N HIS A 90 21.59 1.40 -30.77
CA HIS A 90 20.46 1.12 -29.89
C HIS A 90 19.80 -0.22 -30.24
N VAL A 91 19.44 -1.00 -29.22
CA VAL A 91 18.92 -2.37 -29.42
C VAL A 91 17.45 -2.44 -29.02
N ALA A 92 16.57 -2.69 -29.99
CA ALA A 92 15.16 -2.97 -29.74
C ALA A 92 14.97 -4.42 -29.29
N VAL A 93 14.54 -4.61 -28.05
CA VAL A 93 14.27 -5.93 -27.45
C VAL A 93 12.80 -6.28 -27.68
N GLY A 94 12.57 -7.27 -28.55
CA GLY A 94 11.24 -7.74 -28.94
C GLY A 94 10.69 -8.83 -28.03
N ARG A 95 9.43 -8.70 -27.61
CA ARG A 95 8.67 -9.72 -26.88
C ARG A 95 7.28 -9.91 -27.49
N ALA A 96 6.69 -11.08 -27.28
CA ALA A 96 5.33 -11.35 -27.71
C ALA A 96 4.33 -10.47 -26.95
N GLY A 97 3.48 -9.74 -27.68
CA GLY A 97 2.47 -8.84 -27.16
C GLY A 97 1.51 -9.52 -26.18
N ALA A 98 1.17 -8.86 -25.08
CA ALA A 98 0.35 -9.44 -24.01
C ALA A 98 -1.09 -9.74 -24.47
N GLU A 99 -1.69 -8.85 -25.27
CA GLU A 99 -2.99 -9.09 -25.92
C GLU A 99 -2.94 -10.32 -26.84
N TRP A 100 -1.88 -10.40 -27.66
CA TRP A 100 -1.68 -11.51 -28.59
C TRP A 100 -1.47 -12.85 -27.85
N LEU A 101 -0.60 -12.86 -26.84
CA LEU A 101 -0.28 -14.06 -26.08
C LEU A 101 -1.51 -14.57 -25.32
N ALA A 102 -2.30 -13.68 -24.72
CA ALA A 102 -3.55 -14.05 -24.06
C ALA A 102 -4.53 -14.73 -25.04
N ALA A 103 -4.68 -14.17 -26.25
CA ALA A 103 -5.54 -14.76 -27.29
C ALA A 103 -5.04 -16.13 -27.78
N VAL A 104 -3.72 -16.32 -27.90
CA VAL A 104 -3.13 -17.63 -28.22
C VAL A 104 -3.44 -18.65 -27.12
N VAL A 105 -3.22 -18.29 -25.86
CA VAL A 105 -3.49 -19.19 -24.73
C VAL A 105 -4.98 -19.54 -24.66
N GLU A 106 -5.88 -18.56 -24.78
CA GLU A 106 -7.32 -18.80 -24.80
C GLU A 106 -7.72 -19.79 -25.91
N ARG A 107 -7.17 -19.62 -27.12
CA ARG A 107 -7.41 -20.55 -28.23
C ARG A 107 -6.89 -21.95 -27.93
N LEU A 108 -5.69 -22.09 -27.35
CA LEU A 108 -5.13 -23.39 -26.97
C LEU A 108 -5.98 -24.09 -25.90
N GLU A 109 -6.48 -23.34 -24.92
CA GLU A 109 -7.37 -23.85 -23.86
C GLU A 109 -8.75 -24.32 -24.38
N THR A 110 -9.12 -24.01 -25.62
CA THR A 110 -10.34 -24.56 -26.24
C THR A 110 -10.17 -25.96 -26.81
N CYS A 111 -8.94 -26.48 -26.93
CA CYS A 111 -8.65 -27.80 -27.47
C CYS A 111 -8.78 -28.88 -26.38
N PRO A 112 -9.79 -29.78 -26.45
CA PRO A 112 -10.03 -30.78 -25.41
C PRO A 112 -8.86 -31.77 -25.23
N ASP A 113 -8.32 -32.27 -26.35
CA ASP A 113 -7.22 -33.25 -26.34
C ASP A 113 -5.93 -32.68 -25.74
N LEU A 114 -5.71 -31.37 -25.88
CA LEU A 114 -4.61 -30.68 -25.20
C LEU A 114 -4.93 -30.49 -23.73
N LEU A 115 -6.14 -30.02 -23.41
CA LEU A 115 -6.56 -29.75 -22.03
C LEU A 115 -6.34 -30.96 -21.12
N GLU A 116 -6.73 -32.16 -21.54
CA GLU A 116 -6.54 -33.40 -20.76
C GLU A 116 -5.07 -33.66 -20.37
N ARG A 117 -4.12 -33.13 -21.15
CA ARG A 117 -2.67 -33.32 -20.94
C ARG A 117 -2.03 -32.19 -20.13
N LEU A 118 -2.71 -31.06 -19.99
CA LEU A 118 -2.16 -29.89 -19.30
C LEU A 118 -2.25 -30.06 -17.78
N PRO A 119 -1.20 -29.65 -17.04
CA PRO A 119 -1.32 -29.48 -15.61
C PRO A 119 -2.22 -28.28 -15.31
N VAL A 120 -3.09 -28.44 -14.32
CA VAL A 120 -3.98 -27.42 -13.79
C VAL A 120 -3.80 -27.31 -12.28
N VAL A 121 -3.92 -26.10 -11.76
CA VAL A 121 -3.92 -25.82 -10.32
C VAL A 121 -5.06 -24.88 -9.96
N VAL A 122 -5.58 -25.01 -8.75
CA VAL A 122 -6.56 -24.08 -8.18
C VAL A 122 -5.93 -22.70 -8.05
N ASN A 123 -6.68 -21.68 -8.45
CA ASN A 123 -6.34 -20.30 -8.17
C ASN A 123 -6.29 -20.09 -6.64
N ASN A 124 -5.09 -19.88 -6.10
CA ASN A 124 -4.82 -19.76 -4.67
C ASN A 124 -5.43 -18.52 -3.97
N THR A 125 -6.23 -17.72 -4.70
CA THR A 125 -6.98 -16.58 -4.15
C THR A 125 -8.49 -16.82 -4.09
N VAL A 126 -9.01 -17.97 -4.54
CA VAL A 126 -10.44 -18.27 -4.42
C VAL A 126 -10.85 -18.40 -2.95
N THR A 127 -12.05 -17.94 -2.63
CA THR A 127 -12.61 -18.00 -1.28
C THR A 127 -14.02 -18.57 -1.31
N SER A 128 -14.48 -19.10 -0.18
CA SER A 128 -15.86 -19.61 -0.04
C SER A 128 -16.71 -18.60 0.74
N ARG A 129 -17.93 -18.34 0.25
CA ARG A 129 -18.96 -17.55 0.93
C ARG A 129 -20.26 -18.35 0.96
N GLY A 130 -20.55 -18.98 2.10
CA GLY A 130 -21.69 -19.91 2.21
C GLY A 130 -21.56 -21.07 1.23
N ASP A 131 -22.56 -21.25 0.38
CA ASP A 131 -22.61 -22.27 -0.68
C ASP A 131 -21.99 -21.81 -2.01
N ARG A 132 -21.25 -20.69 -2.01
CA ARG A 132 -20.65 -20.10 -3.21
C ARG A 132 -19.13 -20.13 -3.16
N LEU A 133 -18.52 -20.46 -4.28
CA LEU A 133 -17.11 -20.20 -4.55
C LEU A 133 -16.97 -18.85 -5.23
N VAL A 134 -16.10 -17.99 -4.68
CA VAL A 134 -15.80 -16.66 -5.20
C VAL A 134 -14.41 -16.69 -5.83
N VAL A 135 -14.36 -16.37 -7.12
CA VAL A 135 -13.11 -16.06 -7.82
C VAL A 135 -12.98 -14.54 -7.82
N PRO A 136 -12.02 -14.00 -7.06
CA PRO A 136 -11.93 -12.56 -6.90
C PRO A 136 -11.48 -11.88 -8.19
N PHE A 137 -12.20 -10.81 -8.56
CA PHE A 137 -11.75 -9.72 -9.43
C PHE A 137 -11.25 -10.10 -10.83
N GLN A 138 -12.18 -10.51 -11.69
CA GLN A 138 -12.02 -10.61 -13.14
C GLN A 138 -12.29 -9.25 -13.82
N SER A 139 -11.82 -9.08 -15.06
CA SER A 139 -12.22 -7.95 -15.90
C SER A 139 -13.68 -8.08 -16.35
N ASP A 140 -14.47 -7.03 -16.14
CA ASP A 140 -15.84 -6.95 -16.67
C ASP A 140 -15.82 -6.56 -18.16
N ASP A 141 -15.84 -7.55 -19.05
CA ASP A 141 -15.93 -7.33 -20.51
C ASP A 141 -17.36 -6.95 -20.99
N ARG A 142 -18.34 -6.82 -20.08
CA ARG A 142 -19.74 -6.57 -20.48
C ARG A 142 -20.01 -5.16 -21.01
N SER A 143 -19.05 -4.24 -21.02
CA SER A 143 -19.24 -2.90 -21.58
C SER A 143 -19.20 -2.82 -23.11
N ASP A 144 -18.87 -3.89 -23.84
CA ASP A 144 -18.70 -3.84 -25.30
C ASP A 144 -19.84 -4.52 -26.12
N ARG A 145 -20.91 -5.04 -25.48
CA ARG A 145 -21.97 -5.80 -26.21
C ARG A 145 -23.42 -5.38 -26.04
N SER A 146 -23.77 -4.37 -25.24
CA SER A 146 -25.16 -3.87 -25.17
C SER A 146 -25.22 -2.37 -24.86
N ASP A 147 -25.13 -1.53 -25.89
CA ASP A 147 -25.87 -0.25 -26.00
C ASP A 147 -25.48 0.47 -27.30
N ARG A 148 -26.03 -0.05 -28.42
CA ARG A 148 -26.27 0.77 -29.60
C ARG A 148 -27.67 1.37 -29.48
N GLY A 149 -27.78 2.47 -28.76
CA GLY A 149 -29.00 3.28 -28.79
C GLY A 149 -29.35 3.89 -27.44
N ASP A 150 -28.62 4.93 -27.03
CA ASP A 150 -29.19 6.25 -26.71
C ASP A 150 -28.04 7.14 -26.20
N ARG A 151 -27.75 8.23 -26.91
CA ARG A 151 -26.69 9.19 -26.52
C ARG A 151 -27.36 10.51 -26.19
N SER A 152 -27.82 10.64 -24.96
CA SER A 152 -28.04 11.94 -24.34
C SER A 152 -27.44 11.98 -22.93
N ASP A 153 -26.49 12.91 -22.78
CA ASP A 153 -26.16 13.65 -21.57
C ASP A 153 -25.90 12.89 -20.25
N ARG A 154 -24.76 12.19 -20.17
CA ARG A 154 -23.98 12.08 -18.91
C ARG A 154 -22.49 12.13 -19.23
N GLY A 155 -21.78 13.00 -18.51
CA GLY A 155 -20.34 13.23 -18.70
C GLY A 155 -19.53 11.93 -18.69
N LYS A 156 -18.63 11.80 -19.67
CA LYS A 156 -17.60 10.76 -19.77
C LYS A 156 -16.71 10.75 -18.52
N ARG A 157 -17.19 10.17 -17.41
CA ARG A 157 -16.30 9.44 -16.50
C ARG A 157 -15.75 8.30 -17.34
N SER A 158 -14.43 8.23 -17.49
CA SER A 158 -13.75 7.10 -18.10
C SER A 158 -14.43 5.80 -17.66
N GLU A 159 -14.88 4.99 -18.61
CA GLU A 159 -15.25 3.59 -18.39
C GLU A 159 -14.00 2.89 -17.83
N ARG A 160 -13.86 2.93 -16.50
CA ARG A 160 -12.78 2.26 -15.80
C ARG A 160 -13.14 0.77 -15.80
N PRO A 161 -12.22 -0.12 -16.17
CA PRO A 161 -12.43 -1.54 -15.98
C PRO A 161 -12.82 -1.78 -14.53
N ARG A 162 -13.99 -2.37 -14.31
CA ARG A 162 -14.44 -2.72 -12.96
C ARG A 162 -13.94 -4.13 -12.66
N ALA A 163 -13.20 -4.25 -11.58
CA ALA A 163 -12.87 -5.53 -10.99
C ALA A 163 -14.18 -6.13 -10.45
N VAL A 164 -14.62 -7.26 -11.01
CA VAL A 164 -15.85 -7.95 -10.60
C VAL A 164 -15.53 -9.33 -10.04
N GLU A 165 -16.24 -9.74 -9.01
CA GLU A 165 -16.13 -11.10 -8.49
C GLU A 165 -16.98 -12.06 -9.32
N ALA A 166 -16.41 -13.19 -9.73
CA ALA A 166 -17.20 -14.28 -10.28
C ALA A 166 -17.65 -15.19 -9.15
N SER A 167 -18.95 -15.53 -9.12
CA SER A 167 -19.53 -16.40 -8.10
C SER A 167 -20.10 -17.66 -8.76
N LEU A 168 -19.68 -18.83 -8.28
CA LEU A 168 -20.13 -20.14 -8.72
C LEU A 168 -20.72 -20.92 -7.54
N ALA A 169 -21.62 -21.86 -7.79
CA ALA A 169 -22.10 -22.76 -6.75
C ALA A 169 -20.97 -23.71 -6.32
N LEU A 170 -20.76 -23.86 -5.01
CA LEU A 170 -19.77 -24.77 -4.43
C LEU A 170 -20.38 -26.17 -4.28
N THR A 171 -20.61 -26.84 -5.40
CA THR A 171 -21.17 -28.20 -5.45
C THR A 171 -20.14 -29.24 -5.00
N ALA A 172 -20.58 -30.48 -4.73
CA ALA A 172 -19.67 -31.56 -4.35
C ALA A 172 -18.56 -31.84 -5.40
N PRO A 173 -18.84 -31.90 -6.72
CA PRO A 173 -17.78 -32.02 -7.73
C PRO A 173 -16.79 -30.85 -7.72
N VAL A 174 -17.25 -29.62 -7.50
CA VAL A 174 -16.35 -28.45 -7.40
C VAL A 174 -15.45 -28.57 -6.16
N ARG A 175 -15.98 -29.01 -5.01
CA ARG A 175 -15.16 -29.27 -3.81
C ARG A 175 -14.10 -30.35 -4.05
N ALA A 176 -14.45 -31.42 -4.76
CA ALA A 176 -13.50 -32.47 -5.13
C ALA A 176 -12.36 -31.92 -6.00
N VAL A 177 -12.68 -31.07 -6.98
CA VAL A 177 -11.67 -30.35 -7.79
C VAL A 177 -10.76 -29.48 -6.91
N LEU A 178 -11.35 -28.67 -6.02
CA LEU A 178 -10.57 -27.76 -5.17
C LEU A 178 -9.62 -28.51 -4.23
N ALA A 179 -9.99 -29.71 -3.79
CA ALA A 179 -9.15 -30.56 -2.96
C ALA A 179 -8.03 -31.24 -3.77
N ALA A 180 -8.35 -31.77 -4.95
CA ALA A 180 -7.41 -32.54 -5.77
C ALA A 180 -6.37 -31.67 -6.51
N ALA A 181 -6.73 -30.43 -6.87
CA ALA A 181 -5.88 -29.55 -7.67
C ALA A 181 -5.23 -28.43 -6.84
N ARG A 182 -4.98 -28.63 -5.54
CA ARG A 182 -4.20 -27.69 -4.72
C ARG A 182 -2.76 -27.55 -5.21
N GLU A 183 -2.22 -28.64 -5.72
CA GLU A 183 -0.96 -28.72 -6.44
C GLU A 183 -1.24 -29.02 -7.93
N PRO A 184 -0.28 -28.73 -8.83
CA PRO A 184 -0.46 -29.02 -10.25
C PRO A 184 -0.78 -30.51 -10.51
N VAL A 185 -1.94 -30.77 -11.11
CA VAL A 185 -2.40 -32.11 -11.52
C VAL A 185 -2.83 -32.09 -12.98
N ARG A 186 -2.65 -33.18 -13.73
CA ARG A 186 -3.11 -33.21 -15.12
C ARG A 186 -4.64 -33.17 -15.18
N ALA A 187 -5.20 -32.40 -16.11
CA ALA A 187 -6.66 -32.28 -16.18
C ALA A 187 -7.37 -33.60 -16.52
N GLY A 188 -6.70 -34.51 -17.26
CA GLY A 188 -7.21 -35.86 -17.53
C GLY A 188 -7.31 -36.72 -16.27
N GLU A 189 -6.26 -36.72 -15.43
CA GLU A 189 -6.27 -37.42 -14.14
C GLU A 189 -7.36 -36.86 -13.20
N LEU A 190 -7.56 -35.54 -13.23
CA LEU A 190 -8.64 -34.89 -12.51
C LEU A 190 -10.02 -35.28 -13.05
N ALA A 191 -10.16 -35.44 -14.37
CA ALA A 191 -11.39 -35.92 -14.99
C ALA A 191 -11.70 -37.37 -14.57
N ASP A 192 -10.71 -38.27 -14.65
CA ASP A 192 -10.84 -39.66 -14.23
C ASP A 192 -11.27 -39.78 -12.77
N LYS A 193 -10.67 -38.94 -11.89
CA LYS A 193 -11.07 -38.86 -10.48
C LYS A 193 -12.53 -38.46 -10.32
N LEU A 194 -12.97 -37.42 -11.01
CA LEU A 194 -14.37 -36.96 -10.95
C LEU A 194 -15.35 -38.00 -11.53
N GLU A 195 -14.97 -38.70 -12.58
CA GLU A 195 -15.77 -39.78 -13.16
C GLU A 195 -15.92 -40.95 -12.19
N SER A 196 -14.87 -41.25 -11.42
CA SER A 196 -14.92 -42.30 -10.38
C SER A 196 -15.78 -41.92 -9.17
N GLU A 197 -15.72 -40.66 -8.72
CA GLU A 197 -16.47 -40.18 -7.54
C GLU A 197 -17.92 -39.82 -7.88
N PHE A 198 -18.20 -39.43 -9.13
CA PHE A 198 -19.51 -38.97 -9.59
C PHE A 198 -19.94 -39.68 -10.91
N PRO A 199 -20.11 -41.01 -10.90
CA PRO A 199 -20.33 -41.80 -12.13
C PRO A 199 -21.61 -41.43 -12.88
N GLU A 200 -22.65 -40.94 -12.18
CA GLU A 200 -23.92 -40.51 -12.77
C GLU A 200 -23.81 -39.26 -13.66
N ALA A 201 -22.73 -38.47 -13.52
CA ALA A 201 -22.55 -37.26 -14.32
C ALA A 201 -22.23 -37.56 -15.79
N GLY A 202 -21.47 -38.64 -16.03
CA GLY A 202 -20.93 -39.01 -17.34
C GLY A 202 -19.78 -38.11 -17.81
N PRO A 203 -18.92 -38.63 -18.71
CA PRO A 203 -17.63 -38.03 -19.04
C PRO A 203 -17.74 -36.65 -19.73
N ALA A 204 -18.80 -36.43 -20.52
CA ALA A 204 -19.02 -35.15 -21.20
C ALA A 204 -19.32 -34.01 -20.21
N LYS A 205 -20.04 -34.28 -19.10
CA LYS A 205 -20.34 -33.24 -18.09
C LYS A 205 -19.09 -32.90 -17.27
N VAL A 206 -18.25 -33.89 -16.96
CA VAL A 206 -16.98 -33.70 -16.25
C VAL A 206 -16.04 -32.80 -17.06
N ARG A 207 -15.81 -33.13 -18.34
CA ARG A 207 -15.00 -32.29 -19.23
C ARG A 207 -15.53 -30.85 -19.34
N ARG A 208 -16.85 -30.69 -19.48
CA ARG A 208 -17.48 -29.36 -19.52
C ARG A 208 -17.31 -28.60 -18.21
N LEU A 209 -17.39 -29.28 -17.06
CA LEU A 209 -17.14 -28.67 -15.77
C LEU A 209 -15.70 -28.16 -15.68
N LEU A 210 -14.70 -28.99 -16.00
CA LEU A 210 -13.29 -28.58 -15.96
C LEU A 210 -13.01 -27.41 -16.90
N ALA A 211 -13.51 -27.45 -18.13
CA ALA A 211 -13.40 -26.34 -19.08
C ALA A 211 -14.03 -25.05 -18.54
N GLU A 212 -15.20 -25.14 -17.88
CA GLU A 212 -15.85 -23.99 -17.24
C GLU A 212 -15.01 -23.44 -16.08
N LEU A 213 -14.44 -24.31 -15.23
CA LEU A 213 -13.60 -23.90 -14.11
C LEU A 213 -12.32 -23.19 -14.58
N ILE A 214 -11.73 -23.63 -15.69
CA ILE A 214 -10.57 -22.97 -16.33
C ILE A 214 -10.98 -21.61 -16.90
N ARG A 215 -12.06 -21.57 -17.68
CA ARG A 215 -12.61 -20.35 -18.28
C ARG A 215 -12.96 -19.30 -17.22
N ARG A 216 -13.42 -19.75 -16.06
CA ARG A 216 -13.76 -18.90 -14.90
C ARG A 216 -12.58 -18.68 -13.95
N ARG A 217 -11.35 -19.07 -14.32
CA ARG A 217 -10.12 -18.88 -13.53
C ARG A 217 -10.21 -19.43 -12.10
N VAL A 218 -11.06 -20.45 -11.89
CA VAL A 218 -11.02 -21.30 -10.69
C VAL A 218 -9.81 -22.22 -10.79
N LEU A 219 -9.59 -22.79 -11.99
CA LEU A 219 -8.38 -23.50 -12.36
C LEU A 219 -7.53 -22.64 -13.29
N ILE A 220 -6.21 -22.79 -13.17
CA ILE A 220 -5.21 -22.11 -13.99
C ILE A 220 -4.39 -23.19 -14.67
N THR A 221 -4.28 -23.16 -16.00
CA THR A 221 -3.46 -24.11 -16.75
C THR A 221 -1.98 -23.74 -16.70
N GLY A 222 -1.10 -24.71 -16.92
CA GLY A 222 0.34 -24.51 -17.05
C GLY A 222 0.75 -23.54 -18.18
N LEU A 223 -0.13 -23.28 -19.16
CA LEU A 223 0.14 -22.38 -20.29
C LEU A 223 0.35 -20.92 -19.86
N HIS A 224 -0.22 -20.50 -18.71
CA HIS A 224 -0.08 -19.13 -18.22
C HIS A 224 1.29 -18.96 -17.54
N ALA A 225 2.22 -18.32 -18.26
CA ALA A 225 3.54 -18.01 -17.72
C ALA A 225 3.45 -17.08 -16.49
N PRO A 226 4.06 -17.45 -15.34
CA PRO A 226 4.14 -16.58 -14.18
C PRO A 226 4.74 -15.20 -14.50
N SER A 227 4.44 -14.17 -13.73
CA SER A 227 4.95 -12.82 -14.00
C SER A 227 6.45 -12.66 -13.75
N THR A 228 7.07 -13.58 -12.99
CA THR A 228 8.53 -13.65 -12.92
C THR A 228 9.19 -14.14 -14.22
N GLU A 229 8.41 -14.74 -15.12
CA GLU A 229 8.90 -15.23 -16.41
C GLU A 229 8.82 -14.11 -17.45
N THR A 230 9.98 -13.73 -17.99
CA THR A 230 10.10 -12.64 -18.96
C THR A 230 9.98 -13.13 -20.40
N ASP A 231 10.33 -14.39 -20.70
CA ASP A 231 10.07 -15.06 -21.98
C ASP A 231 8.80 -15.92 -21.91
N ALA A 232 7.66 -15.23 -21.87
CA ALA A 232 6.36 -15.88 -21.74
C ALA A 232 5.97 -16.78 -22.92
N LEU A 233 6.44 -16.47 -24.13
CA LEU A 233 6.23 -17.32 -25.30
C LEU A 233 7.13 -18.56 -25.24
N GLY A 234 8.36 -18.42 -24.74
CA GLY A 234 9.23 -19.54 -24.42
C GLY A 234 8.57 -20.50 -23.43
N HIS A 235 8.10 -20.00 -22.29
CA HIS A 235 7.36 -20.81 -21.31
C HIS A 235 6.17 -21.53 -21.94
N LEU A 236 5.36 -20.84 -22.75
CA LEU A 236 4.22 -21.44 -23.44
C LEU A 236 4.66 -22.63 -24.32
N LEU A 237 5.71 -22.46 -25.12
CA LEU A 237 6.25 -23.52 -25.97
C LEU A 237 6.81 -24.69 -25.17
N ASP A 238 7.44 -24.43 -24.03
CA ASP A 238 7.98 -25.45 -23.14
C ASP A 238 6.85 -26.31 -22.55
N GLN A 239 5.75 -25.68 -22.14
CA GLN A 239 4.56 -26.37 -21.63
C GLN A 239 3.86 -27.20 -22.71
N LEU A 240 3.77 -26.69 -23.95
CA LEU A 240 3.22 -27.44 -25.08
C LEU A 240 4.06 -28.69 -25.39
N ARG A 241 5.39 -28.58 -25.35
CA ARG A 241 6.31 -29.72 -25.50
C ARG A 241 6.11 -30.76 -24.39
N LEU A 242 6.01 -30.32 -23.12
CA LEU A 242 5.75 -31.21 -21.99
C LEU A 242 4.38 -31.91 -22.08
N ALA A 243 3.38 -31.27 -22.68
CA ALA A 243 2.07 -31.87 -22.96
C ALA A 243 2.07 -32.83 -24.17
N GLY A 244 3.22 -33.03 -24.82
CA GLY A 244 3.37 -33.98 -25.93
C GLY A 244 2.59 -33.58 -27.18
N THR A 245 2.51 -32.28 -27.50
CA THR A 245 1.74 -31.77 -28.66
C THR A 245 2.19 -32.32 -30.01
N ASP A 246 3.38 -32.91 -30.10
CA ASP A 246 3.89 -33.55 -31.33
C ASP A 246 3.00 -34.72 -31.78
N SER A 247 2.27 -35.33 -30.82
CA SER A 247 1.29 -36.38 -31.09
C SER A 247 -0.14 -35.86 -31.33
N LEU A 248 -0.34 -34.53 -31.41
CA LEU A 248 -1.62 -33.88 -31.70
C LEU A 248 -1.58 -33.18 -33.07
N PRO A 249 -1.99 -33.87 -34.16
CA PRO A 249 -1.92 -33.33 -35.52
C PRO A 249 -2.64 -31.98 -35.69
N ALA A 250 -3.75 -31.79 -34.96
CA ALA A 250 -4.53 -30.56 -34.98
C ALA A 250 -3.76 -29.32 -34.51
N LEU A 251 -2.71 -29.49 -33.70
CA LEU A 251 -1.93 -28.39 -33.12
C LEU A 251 -0.53 -28.25 -33.74
N ALA A 252 -0.02 -29.26 -34.45
CA ALA A 252 1.34 -29.27 -35.01
C ALA A 252 1.67 -28.00 -35.82
N GLY A 253 0.76 -27.56 -36.68
CA GLY A 253 0.94 -26.32 -37.45
C GLY A 253 1.02 -25.06 -36.59
N THR A 254 0.21 -24.98 -35.54
CA THR A 254 0.19 -23.86 -34.60
C THR A 254 1.47 -23.82 -33.76
N VAL A 255 1.90 -24.95 -33.20
CA VAL A 255 3.12 -25.06 -32.38
C VAL A 255 4.36 -24.70 -33.19
N ARG A 256 4.46 -25.21 -34.44
CA ARG A 256 5.54 -24.84 -35.35
C ARG A 256 5.58 -23.33 -35.59
N GLU A 257 4.42 -22.72 -35.89
CA GLU A 257 4.37 -21.27 -36.13
C GLU A 257 4.72 -20.45 -34.89
N LEU A 258 4.32 -20.88 -33.69
CA LEU A 258 4.74 -20.24 -32.43
C LEU A 258 6.26 -20.31 -32.24
N GLY A 259 6.91 -21.41 -32.61
CA GLY A 259 8.37 -21.56 -32.59
C GLY A 259 9.07 -20.63 -33.58
N GLU A 260 8.52 -20.50 -34.79
CA GLU A 260 9.00 -19.54 -35.80
C GLU A 260 8.85 -18.09 -35.33
N ILE A 261 7.73 -17.76 -34.66
CA ILE A 261 7.50 -16.44 -34.07
C ILE A 261 8.51 -16.15 -32.96
N ARG A 262 8.77 -17.11 -32.05
CA ARG A 262 9.81 -16.94 -31.02
C ARG A 262 11.18 -16.66 -31.64
N THR A 263 11.52 -17.37 -32.71
CA THR A 263 12.77 -17.16 -33.46
C THR A 263 12.80 -15.80 -34.16
N ALA A 264 11.68 -15.35 -34.73
CA ALA A 264 11.59 -14.04 -35.36
C ALA A 264 11.75 -12.88 -34.35
N LEU A 265 11.24 -13.05 -33.12
CA LEU A 265 11.35 -12.05 -32.06
C LEU A 265 12.81 -11.77 -31.66
N THR A 266 13.72 -12.74 -31.76
CA THR A 266 15.17 -12.51 -31.45
C THR A 266 15.84 -11.60 -32.47
N ARG A 267 15.26 -11.44 -33.66
CA ARG A 267 15.75 -10.57 -34.73
C ARG A 267 15.16 -9.16 -34.69
N CYS A 268 14.41 -8.81 -33.65
CA CYS A 268 13.77 -7.49 -33.52
C CYS A 268 14.74 -6.31 -33.39
N ALA A 269 16.06 -6.55 -33.31
CA ALA A 269 17.06 -5.50 -33.43
C ALA A 269 16.98 -4.78 -34.80
N SER A 270 16.61 -5.48 -35.87
CA SER A 270 16.40 -4.88 -37.20
C SER A 270 14.91 -4.62 -37.49
N ARG A 271 14.63 -3.62 -38.33
CA ARG A 271 13.27 -3.29 -38.80
C ARG A 271 12.60 -4.47 -39.51
N SER A 272 13.32 -5.12 -40.42
CA SER A 272 12.81 -6.31 -41.13
C SER A 272 12.47 -7.47 -40.20
N GLY A 273 13.24 -7.66 -39.11
CA GLY A 273 12.93 -8.63 -38.08
C GLY A 273 11.64 -8.31 -37.33
N ARG A 274 11.43 -7.04 -36.96
CA ARG A 274 10.20 -6.56 -36.29
C ARG A 274 8.97 -6.74 -37.18
N GLU A 275 9.05 -6.32 -38.44
CA GLU A 275 7.96 -6.46 -39.43
C GLU A 275 7.63 -7.94 -39.68
N GLY A 276 8.65 -8.78 -39.87
CA GLY A 276 8.48 -10.23 -40.08
C GLY A 276 7.80 -10.93 -38.89
N ALA A 277 8.21 -10.62 -37.66
CA ALA A 277 7.57 -11.12 -36.46
C ALA A 277 6.11 -10.66 -36.37
N ALA A 278 5.86 -9.36 -36.57
CA ALA A 278 4.52 -8.80 -36.50
C ALA A 278 3.56 -9.39 -37.55
N ALA A 279 4.04 -9.63 -38.77
CA ALA A 279 3.27 -10.25 -39.85
C ALA A 279 2.81 -11.66 -39.49
N ARG A 280 3.74 -12.52 -39.02
CA ARG A 280 3.43 -13.88 -38.57
C ARG A 280 2.43 -13.89 -37.40
N MET A 281 2.63 -13.00 -36.42
CA MET A 281 1.74 -12.88 -35.28
C MET A 281 0.32 -12.47 -35.67
N ARG A 282 0.16 -11.50 -36.60
CA ARG A 282 -1.16 -11.10 -37.12
C ARG A 282 -1.82 -12.17 -37.98
N ALA A 283 -1.03 -12.96 -38.71
CA ALA A 283 -1.55 -14.09 -39.47
C ALA A 283 -2.13 -15.17 -38.54
N LEU A 284 -1.48 -15.42 -37.40
CA LEU A 284 -1.96 -16.39 -36.42
C LEU A 284 -3.17 -15.87 -35.60
N VAL A 285 -3.14 -14.59 -35.23
CA VAL A 285 -4.21 -13.92 -34.47
C VAL A 285 -4.56 -12.59 -35.15
N PRO A 286 -5.57 -12.58 -36.05
CA PRO A 286 -6.00 -11.37 -36.73
C PRO A 286 -6.85 -10.46 -35.81
N GLY A 287 -7.01 -9.20 -36.21
CA GLY A 287 -7.97 -8.28 -35.57
C GLY A 287 -7.54 -7.68 -34.23
N LEU A 288 -6.26 -7.81 -33.84
CA LEU A 288 -5.70 -7.19 -32.64
C LEU A 288 -5.88 -5.66 -32.64
N ARG A 289 -6.18 -5.11 -31.47
CA ARG A 289 -6.30 -3.65 -31.29
C ARG A 289 -4.92 -3.01 -31.19
N ARG A 290 -3.96 -3.68 -30.54
CA ARG A 290 -2.59 -3.21 -30.33
C ARG A 290 -1.60 -3.89 -31.26
N HIS A 291 -0.39 -3.34 -31.32
CA HIS A 291 0.72 -3.96 -32.03
C HIS A 291 1.06 -5.33 -31.40
N PRO A 292 1.21 -6.41 -32.20
CA PRO A 292 1.45 -7.76 -31.66
C PRO A 292 2.83 -7.91 -31.03
N VAL A 293 3.82 -7.11 -31.41
CA VAL A 293 5.16 -7.12 -30.81
C VAL A 293 5.27 -5.99 -29.79
N ALA A 294 5.66 -6.32 -28.57
CA ALA A 294 6.08 -5.34 -27.57
C ALA A 294 7.57 -5.07 -27.69
N LEU A 295 7.94 -3.80 -27.62
CA LEU A 295 9.32 -3.34 -27.76
C LEU A 295 9.70 -2.50 -26.53
N ASP A 296 10.85 -2.83 -25.97
CA ASP A 296 11.61 -1.94 -25.09
C ASP A 296 12.96 -1.66 -25.76
N LEU A 297 13.45 -0.42 -25.66
CA LEU A 297 14.70 0.00 -26.30
C LEU A 297 15.82 0.07 -25.27
N ARG A 298 16.93 -0.66 -25.51
CA ARG A 298 18.19 -0.46 -24.79
C ARG A 298 18.99 0.62 -25.52
N LEU A 299 19.32 1.69 -24.82
CA LEU A 299 20.11 2.78 -25.36
C LEU A 299 21.60 2.43 -25.33
N ASP A 300 22.29 2.77 -26.41
CA ASP A 300 23.74 2.72 -26.50
C ASP A 300 24.29 4.05 -25.99
N ALA A 301 24.50 4.10 -24.68
CA ALA A 301 25.01 5.29 -24.00
C ALA A 301 25.70 4.93 -22.68
N GLN A 302 26.75 5.68 -22.36
CA GLN A 302 27.48 5.61 -21.10
C GLN A 302 27.36 6.95 -20.37
N LEU A 303 26.80 6.92 -19.16
CA LEU A 303 26.58 8.12 -18.35
C LEU A 303 27.19 7.93 -16.96
N VAL A 304 28.02 8.90 -16.55
CA VAL A 304 28.54 9.01 -15.20
C VAL A 304 28.13 10.37 -14.63
N LEU A 305 27.37 10.35 -13.54
CA LEU A 305 26.95 11.54 -12.81
C LEU A 305 27.90 11.80 -11.62
N PRO A 306 28.14 13.06 -11.23
CA PRO A 306 28.94 13.33 -10.06
C PRO A 306 28.18 12.93 -8.78
N GLY A 307 28.88 12.46 -7.76
CA GLY A 307 28.27 12.06 -6.47
C GLY A 307 27.47 13.18 -5.77
N ALA A 308 27.66 14.45 -6.16
CA ALA A 308 26.82 15.56 -5.71
C ALA A 308 25.35 15.41 -6.15
N VAL A 309 25.08 14.81 -7.31
CA VAL A 309 23.70 14.54 -7.77
C VAL A 309 23.04 13.52 -6.85
N ALA A 310 23.74 12.43 -6.50
CA ALA A 310 23.24 11.43 -5.54
C ALA A 310 22.87 12.07 -4.19
N ARG A 311 23.75 12.90 -3.63
CA ARG A 311 23.49 13.61 -2.37
C ARG A 311 22.32 14.57 -2.43
N GLU A 312 22.12 15.28 -3.54
CA GLU A 312 20.94 16.14 -3.72
C GLU A 312 19.65 15.31 -3.86
N THR A 313 19.72 14.12 -4.47
CA THR A 313 18.58 13.19 -4.53
C THR A 313 18.23 12.64 -3.13
N GLU A 314 19.23 12.28 -2.31
CA GLU A 314 19.04 11.90 -0.91
C GLU A 314 18.36 13.03 -0.12
N ARG A 315 18.85 14.26 -0.28
CA ARG A 315 18.26 15.45 0.34
C ARG A 315 16.83 15.68 -0.12
N ALA A 316 16.52 15.47 -1.40
CA ALA A 316 15.16 15.56 -1.93
C ALA A 316 14.22 14.53 -1.26
N ALA A 317 14.66 13.27 -1.10
CA ALA A 317 13.85 12.23 -0.44
C ALA A 317 13.57 12.57 1.04
N LEU A 318 14.58 13.06 1.78
CA LEU A 318 14.41 13.51 3.17
C LEU A 318 13.49 14.72 3.28
N LEU A 319 13.64 15.68 2.38
CA LEU A 319 12.78 16.87 2.32
C LEU A 319 11.32 16.49 2.03
N LEU A 320 11.07 15.63 1.04
CA LEU A 320 9.73 15.12 0.71
C LEU A 320 9.09 14.34 1.86
N THR A 321 9.90 13.70 2.69
CA THR A 321 9.43 13.08 3.94
C THR A 321 8.94 14.14 4.93
N ARG A 322 9.74 15.20 5.17
CA ARG A 322 9.39 16.30 6.10
C ARG A 322 8.16 17.10 5.65
N VAL A 323 7.90 17.23 4.35
CA VAL A 323 6.76 17.98 3.81
C VAL A 323 5.59 17.09 3.38
N SER A 324 5.63 15.79 3.72
CA SER A 324 4.62 14.81 3.32
C SER A 324 3.23 15.21 3.81
N ALA A 325 2.22 15.04 2.94
CA ALA A 325 0.81 15.21 3.33
C ALA A 325 0.29 14.03 4.19
N ARG A 326 1.06 12.95 4.30
CA ARG A 326 0.70 11.69 4.98
C ARG A 326 1.91 11.13 5.75
N PRO A 327 2.40 11.85 6.77
CA PRO A 327 3.63 11.49 7.50
C PRO A 327 3.51 10.19 8.31
N TYR A 328 2.29 9.79 8.68
CA TYR A 328 2.03 8.56 9.44
C TYR A 328 1.13 7.58 8.67
N GLY A 329 1.20 7.61 7.34
CA GLY A 329 0.34 6.81 6.48
C GLY A 329 -1.00 7.46 6.12
N THR A 330 -1.87 6.69 5.47
CA THR A 330 -3.18 7.20 5.04
C THR A 330 -4.24 7.03 6.11
N ALA A 331 -5.23 7.93 6.15
CA ALA A 331 -6.36 7.82 7.06
C ALA A 331 -7.15 6.51 6.90
N ALA A 332 -7.26 5.99 5.66
CA ALA A 332 -7.92 4.72 5.38
C ALA A 332 -7.20 3.54 6.06
N TRP A 333 -5.86 3.53 6.01
CA TRP A 333 -5.04 2.53 6.70
C TRP A 333 -5.04 2.71 8.22
N GLY A 334 -5.09 3.94 8.73
CA GLY A 334 -5.28 4.20 10.16
C GLY A 334 -6.60 3.65 10.69
N ALA A 335 -7.71 3.90 9.99
CA ALA A 335 -9.02 3.35 10.33
C ALA A 335 -9.06 1.82 10.16
N TYR A 336 -8.35 1.27 9.18
CA TYR A 336 -8.23 -0.18 8.99
C TYR A 336 -7.49 -0.84 10.14
N HIS A 337 -6.34 -0.29 10.51
CA HIS A 337 -5.55 -0.72 11.66
C HIS A 337 -6.36 -0.70 12.96
N GLN A 338 -7.14 0.37 13.19
CA GLN A 338 -8.01 0.46 14.35
C GLN A 338 -9.03 -0.69 14.39
N ARG A 339 -9.76 -0.95 13.30
CA ARG A 339 -10.73 -2.06 13.24
C ARG A 339 -10.07 -3.43 13.43
N PHE A 340 -8.88 -3.62 12.87
CA PHE A 340 -8.10 -4.85 13.06
C PHE A 340 -7.73 -5.04 14.53
N TYR A 341 -7.15 -4.00 15.14
CA TYR A 341 -6.75 -3.97 16.53
C TYR A 341 -7.93 -4.23 17.48
N GLU A 342 -9.07 -3.58 17.27
CA GLU A 342 -10.25 -3.73 18.12
C GLU A 342 -10.86 -5.13 18.10
N ARG A 343 -10.73 -5.81 16.95
CA ARG A 343 -11.28 -7.14 16.74
C ARG A 343 -10.35 -8.26 17.18
N TYR A 344 -9.07 -8.19 16.79
CA TYR A 344 -8.13 -9.29 16.98
C TYR A 344 -7.10 -9.04 18.08
N GLY A 345 -6.94 -7.79 18.51
CA GLY A 345 -5.96 -7.40 19.53
C GLY A 345 -4.52 -7.40 19.03
N ILE A 346 -3.60 -7.13 19.96
CA ILE A 346 -2.16 -7.11 19.69
C ILE A 346 -1.66 -8.55 19.58
N GLY A 347 -0.80 -8.78 18.60
CA GLY A 347 0.01 -10.00 18.55
C GLY A 347 -0.70 -11.25 18.05
N THR A 348 -2.01 -11.23 17.82
CA THR A 348 -2.72 -12.36 17.18
C THR A 348 -2.38 -12.40 15.69
N MET A 349 -1.93 -13.56 15.22
CA MET A 349 -1.61 -13.80 13.81
C MET A 349 -2.88 -14.27 13.10
N VAL A 350 -3.51 -13.37 12.35
CA VAL A 350 -4.77 -13.65 11.65
C VAL A 350 -4.46 -14.11 10.22
N PRO A 351 -4.91 -15.30 9.78
CA PRO A 351 -4.69 -15.75 8.41
C PRO A 351 -5.12 -14.71 7.39
N LEU A 352 -4.30 -14.44 6.37
CA LEU A 352 -4.52 -13.35 5.41
C LEU A 352 -5.92 -13.37 4.79
N GLN A 353 -6.42 -14.57 4.46
CA GLN A 353 -7.75 -14.75 3.88
C GLN A 353 -8.88 -14.36 4.85
N GLU A 354 -8.73 -14.63 6.15
CA GLU A 354 -9.70 -14.24 7.18
C GLU A 354 -9.70 -12.72 7.38
N VAL A 355 -8.54 -12.07 7.29
CA VAL A 355 -8.42 -10.61 7.44
C VAL A 355 -9.26 -9.87 6.39
N VAL A 356 -9.10 -10.26 5.12
CA VAL A 356 -9.75 -9.61 3.98
C VAL A 356 -11.16 -10.13 3.67
N ALA A 357 -11.60 -11.18 4.38
CA ALA A 357 -12.94 -11.73 4.23
C ALA A 357 -14.02 -10.75 4.73
N ASP A 358 -15.23 -10.90 4.21
CA ASP A 358 -16.42 -10.15 4.66
C ASP A 358 -16.74 -10.46 6.13
N SER A 359 -16.44 -11.68 6.58
CA SER A 359 -16.54 -12.09 7.97
C SER A 359 -15.48 -11.45 8.86
N GLY A 360 -14.36 -10.97 8.30
CA GLY A 360 -13.23 -10.37 9.00
C GLY A 360 -13.30 -8.84 9.06
N VAL A 361 -12.21 -8.17 8.66
CA VAL A 361 -12.12 -6.68 8.64
C VAL A 361 -12.41 -6.14 7.23
N GLY A 362 -12.46 -7.01 6.22
CA GLY A 362 -12.62 -6.68 4.82
C GLY A 362 -11.39 -5.96 4.25
N TYR A 363 -11.57 -5.21 3.17
CA TYR A 363 -10.53 -4.34 2.60
C TYR A 363 -10.56 -2.93 3.18
N PRO A 364 -9.43 -2.19 3.17
CA PRO A 364 -9.41 -0.77 3.49
C PRO A 364 -10.31 0.06 2.57
N GLU A 365 -10.71 1.25 3.05
CA GLU A 365 -11.51 2.17 2.25
C GLU A 365 -10.79 2.55 0.94
N GLY A 366 -11.54 2.61 -0.17
CA GLY A 366 -11.02 2.92 -1.50
C GLY A 366 -10.50 1.71 -2.27
N TYR A 367 -10.75 0.50 -1.77
CA TYR A 367 -10.63 -0.75 -2.52
C TYR A 367 -11.95 -1.09 -3.21
N PRO A 368 -11.94 -1.85 -4.33
CA PRO A 368 -13.17 -2.39 -4.91
C PRO A 368 -14.00 -3.15 -3.87
N GLY A 369 -15.31 -2.92 -3.83
CA GLY A 369 -16.22 -3.52 -2.85
C GLY A 369 -16.29 -2.82 -1.48
N SER A 370 -15.39 -1.89 -1.18
CA SER A 370 -15.47 -1.09 0.07
C SER A 370 -16.46 0.08 -0.07
N SER A 371 -17.25 0.33 0.99
CA SER A 371 -18.13 1.50 1.05
C SER A 371 -17.30 2.79 1.11
N PRO A 372 -17.53 3.77 0.24
CA PRO A 372 -16.85 5.07 0.32
C PRO A 372 -17.23 5.76 1.64
N GLY A 373 -16.24 6.21 2.41
CA GLY A 373 -16.45 7.12 3.51
C GLY A 373 -16.92 8.46 2.98
N ALA A 374 -18.09 8.92 3.40
CA ALA A 374 -18.69 10.17 2.93
C ALA A 374 -18.03 11.45 3.50
N ARG A 375 -16.92 11.35 4.24
CA ARG A 375 -16.29 12.52 4.88
C ARG A 375 -15.38 13.25 3.90
N ARG A 376 -15.77 14.48 3.56
CA ARG A 376 -14.83 15.44 2.99
C ARG A 376 -13.67 15.65 3.97
N PRO A 377 -12.41 15.65 3.50
CA PRO A 377 -11.28 16.02 4.36
C PRO A 377 -11.51 17.42 4.94
N ARG A 378 -11.25 17.58 6.24
CA ARG A 378 -11.15 18.93 6.83
C ARG A 378 -9.84 19.55 6.37
N LEU A 379 -9.82 20.86 6.15
CA LEU A 379 -8.57 21.60 5.89
C LEU A 379 -7.63 21.44 7.09
N SER A 380 -6.38 21.13 6.80
CA SER A 380 -5.31 20.98 7.79
C SER A 380 -4.51 22.27 7.98
N ALA A 381 -3.73 22.38 9.06
CA ALA A 381 -2.79 23.50 9.25
C ALA A 381 -1.80 23.61 8.07
N ARG A 382 -1.35 22.46 7.54
CA ARG A 382 -0.57 22.37 6.30
C ARG A 382 -1.28 23.02 5.11
N ASP A 383 -2.57 22.70 4.90
CA ASP A 383 -3.35 23.29 3.80
C ASP A 383 -3.43 24.81 3.92
N ASP A 384 -3.68 25.33 5.12
CA ASP A 384 -3.75 26.76 5.37
C ASP A 384 -2.41 27.45 5.06
N THR A 385 -1.28 26.87 5.48
CA THR A 385 0.05 27.38 5.17
C THR A 385 0.33 27.38 3.66
N LEU A 386 -0.01 26.30 2.96
CA LEU A 386 0.21 26.20 1.51
C LEU A 386 -0.67 27.15 0.70
N VAL A 387 -1.94 27.36 1.11
CA VAL A 387 -2.82 28.35 0.48
C VAL A 387 -2.25 29.75 0.66
N ARG A 388 -1.81 30.12 1.88
CA ARG A 388 -1.16 31.40 2.14
C ARG A 388 0.10 31.59 1.30
N LEU A 389 0.95 30.57 1.23
CA LEU A 389 2.20 30.59 0.46
C LEU A 389 1.93 30.84 -1.03
N ALA A 390 1.00 30.08 -1.61
CA ALA A 390 0.63 30.21 -3.02
C ALA A 390 -0.01 31.58 -3.32
N GLN A 391 -0.89 32.06 -2.44
CA GLN A 391 -1.55 33.35 -2.59
C GLN A 391 -0.56 34.52 -2.50
N ALA A 392 0.35 34.51 -1.52
CA ALA A 392 1.37 35.53 -1.37
C ALA A 392 2.29 35.60 -2.60
N ALA A 393 2.76 34.45 -3.10
CA ALA A 393 3.57 34.39 -4.31
C ALA A 393 2.82 34.97 -5.54
N ALA A 394 1.52 34.67 -5.67
CA ALA A 394 0.70 35.21 -6.74
C ALA A 394 0.56 36.74 -6.67
N LEU A 395 0.29 37.29 -5.47
CA LEU A 395 0.11 38.72 -5.23
C LEU A 395 1.42 39.50 -5.41
N ASP A 396 2.54 38.95 -4.95
CA ASP A 396 3.86 39.56 -5.05
C ASP A 396 4.49 39.41 -6.44
N GLY A 397 3.82 38.71 -7.36
CA GLY A 397 4.34 38.46 -8.71
C GLY A 397 5.54 37.51 -8.76
N ARG A 398 5.70 36.63 -7.76
CA ARG A 398 6.82 35.69 -7.67
C ARG A 398 6.45 34.34 -8.27
N ASP A 399 7.25 33.89 -9.24
CA ASP A 399 7.03 32.59 -9.88
C ASP A 399 7.78 31.43 -9.20
N GLU A 400 8.67 31.74 -8.25
CA GLU A 400 9.42 30.80 -7.44
C GLU A 400 9.36 31.18 -5.95
N VAL A 401 9.24 30.18 -5.10
CA VAL A 401 9.35 30.28 -3.64
C VAL A 401 10.49 29.39 -3.16
N LEU A 402 11.39 30.00 -2.38
CA LEU A 402 12.45 29.27 -1.68
C LEU A 402 11.91 28.76 -0.35
N LEU A 403 11.87 27.44 -0.21
CA LEU A 403 11.54 26.80 1.06
C LEU A 403 12.72 26.95 2.02
N THR A 404 12.43 27.42 3.23
CA THR A 404 13.36 27.47 4.36
C THR A 404 12.93 26.45 5.41
N ASP A 405 13.78 26.15 6.39
CA ASP A 405 13.42 25.26 7.49
C ASP A 405 12.24 25.80 8.30
N GLU A 406 12.16 27.12 8.49
CA GLU A 406 11.02 27.75 9.19
C GLU A 406 9.70 27.56 8.44
N LEU A 407 9.72 27.62 7.10
CA LEU A 407 8.53 27.34 6.29
C LEU A 407 8.14 25.87 6.32
N ILE A 408 9.11 24.96 6.40
CA ILE A 408 8.87 23.52 6.52
C ILE A 408 8.24 23.21 7.88
N ASP A 409 8.77 23.79 8.96
CA ASP A 409 8.26 23.57 10.31
C ASP A 409 6.85 24.17 10.47
N ALA A 410 6.56 25.29 9.80
CA ALA A 410 5.23 25.90 9.75
C ALA A 410 4.17 25.09 8.96
N LEU A 411 4.57 24.04 8.24
CA LEU A 411 3.60 23.10 7.65
C LEU A 411 2.94 22.20 8.71
N ASP A 412 3.54 22.08 9.91
CA ASP A 412 3.03 21.31 11.04
C ASP A 412 2.50 19.93 10.62
N VAL A 413 3.43 19.04 10.26
CA VAL A 413 3.11 17.67 9.82
C VAL A 413 2.81 16.72 10.99
N GLY A 414 2.84 17.21 12.23
CA GLY A 414 2.58 16.44 13.44
C GLY A 414 3.80 16.35 14.38
N PRO A 415 3.57 15.96 15.64
CA PRO A 415 4.57 16.03 16.71
C PRO A 415 5.57 14.86 16.69
N ASP A 416 5.21 13.71 16.11
CA ASP A 416 6.03 12.50 16.14
C ASP A 416 7.00 12.46 14.96
N GLU A 417 8.20 11.89 15.16
CA GLU A 417 9.12 11.66 14.06
C GLU A 417 8.52 10.63 13.06
N PRO A 418 8.36 11.00 11.77
CA PRO A 418 7.79 10.09 10.78
C PRO A 418 8.68 8.87 10.56
N ARG A 419 8.09 7.67 10.55
CA ARG A 419 8.80 6.45 10.17
C ARG A 419 9.12 6.50 8.67
N VAL A 420 10.40 6.53 8.32
CA VAL A 420 10.84 6.54 6.91
C VAL A 420 10.62 5.17 6.26
N PRO A 421 10.25 5.11 4.96
CA PRO A 421 10.27 3.86 4.21
C PRO A 421 11.70 3.32 4.08
N PRO A 422 11.91 1.99 4.13
CA PRO A 422 13.26 1.40 4.13
C PRO A 422 13.99 1.55 2.80
N HIS A 423 13.26 1.67 1.69
CA HIS A 423 13.80 1.98 0.38
C HIS A 423 12.72 2.57 -0.52
N LEU A 424 13.13 3.37 -1.50
CA LEU A 424 12.27 4.02 -2.51
C LEU A 424 13.07 4.30 -3.78
N GLU A 425 12.41 4.80 -4.83
CA GLU A 425 13.06 5.31 -6.03
C GLU A 425 12.65 6.77 -6.24
N VAL A 426 13.60 7.65 -6.55
CA VAL A 426 13.31 9.03 -6.98
C VAL A 426 13.74 9.18 -8.43
N GLY A 427 12.80 9.52 -9.30
CA GLY A 427 13.08 9.95 -10.67
C GLY A 427 13.34 11.45 -10.70
N VAL A 428 14.50 11.83 -11.23
CA VAL A 428 14.97 13.22 -11.27
C VAL A 428 15.33 13.65 -12.69
N ARG A 429 15.22 14.95 -12.95
CA ARG A 429 15.87 15.62 -14.08
C ARG A 429 17.02 16.47 -13.57
N VAL A 430 18.15 16.38 -14.25
CA VAL A 430 19.33 17.20 -13.92
C VAL A 430 19.40 18.34 -14.93
N HIS A 431 19.38 19.57 -14.43
CA HIS A 431 19.51 20.77 -15.26
C HIS A 431 20.91 21.35 -15.12
N ALA A 432 21.68 21.31 -16.19
CA ALA A 432 23.03 21.88 -16.29
C ALA A 432 23.35 22.22 -17.74
N ALA A 433 23.99 23.38 -17.95
CA ALA A 433 24.32 23.88 -19.29
C ALA A 433 25.35 23.03 -20.04
N GLY A 434 26.12 22.20 -19.33
CA GLY A 434 27.13 21.33 -19.89
C GLY A 434 27.75 20.44 -18.82
N VAL A 435 28.54 19.45 -19.25
CA VAL A 435 29.19 18.49 -18.34
C VAL A 435 30.15 19.20 -17.38
N ASP A 436 30.85 20.25 -17.80
CA ASP A 436 31.76 21.00 -16.93
C ASP A 436 31.05 21.77 -15.81
N GLU A 437 29.87 22.32 -16.09
CA GLU A 437 29.04 22.98 -15.08
C GLU A 437 28.51 21.96 -14.06
N LEU A 438 28.10 20.79 -14.56
CA LEU A 438 27.72 19.66 -13.71
C LEU A 438 28.88 19.21 -12.81
N ARG A 439 30.12 19.10 -13.33
CA ARG A 439 31.33 18.79 -12.55
C ARG A 439 31.63 19.83 -11.47
N ARG A 440 31.42 21.11 -11.77
CA ARG A 440 31.57 22.23 -10.81
C ARG A 440 30.43 22.32 -9.79
N GLY A 441 29.46 21.41 -9.85
CA GLY A 441 28.30 21.41 -8.97
C GLY A 441 27.28 22.51 -9.28
N ARG A 442 27.33 23.13 -10.46
CA ARG A 442 26.37 24.15 -10.89
C ARG A 442 25.26 23.50 -11.70
N PHE A 443 24.35 22.85 -10.98
CA PHE A 443 23.17 22.19 -11.54
C PHE A 443 21.94 22.42 -10.65
N ARG A 444 20.75 22.19 -11.22
CA ARG A 444 19.49 22.02 -10.47
C ARG A 444 18.99 20.59 -10.63
N LEU A 445 18.26 20.11 -9.63
CA LEU A 445 17.66 18.78 -9.61
C LEU A 445 16.14 18.92 -9.49
N GLU A 446 15.40 18.58 -10.54
CA GLU A 446 13.93 18.57 -10.51
C GLU A 446 13.44 17.17 -10.15
N VAL A 447 12.58 17.08 -9.13
CA VAL A 447 11.89 15.82 -8.79
C VAL A 447 10.76 15.60 -9.79
N VAL A 448 10.80 14.47 -10.51
CA VAL A 448 9.82 14.11 -11.54
C VAL A 448 8.85 13.04 -11.03
N SER A 449 9.39 12.03 -10.34
CA SER A 449 8.62 10.91 -9.83
C SER A 449 9.21 10.40 -8.51
N VAL A 450 8.36 9.81 -7.68
CA VAL A 450 8.77 9.07 -6.48
C VAL A 450 7.98 7.78 -6.44
N SER A 451 8.67 6.65 -6.43
CA SER A 451 8.07 5.33 -6.32
C SER A 451 8.20 4.82 -4.89
N ARG A 452 7.15 4.16 -4.40
CA ARG A 452 7.01 3.63 -3.03
C ARG A 452 8.09 2.65 -2.55
N GLY A 453 8.87 2.11 -3.47
CA GLY A 453 9.88 1.08 -3.24
C GLY A 453 10.83 1.02 -4.41
N ALA A 454 12.09 0.71 -4.14
CA ALA A 454 13.06 0.43 -5.19
C ALA A 454 12.68 -0.84 -5.98
N GLY A 455 13.02 -0.83 -7.27
CA GLY A 455 12.65 -1.83 -8.25
C GLY A 455 11.27 -1.62 -8.90
N VAL A 456 10.45 -0.68 -8.42
CA VAL A 456 9.11 -0.40 -8.99
C VAL A 456 9.23 0.12 -10.43
N THR A 457 10.06 1.14 -10.68
CA THR A 457 10.25 1.69 -12.02
C THR A 457 11.30 0.88 -12.80
N THR A 458 12.33 0.41 -12.11
CA THR A 458 13.50 -0.25 -12.69
C THR A 458 13.28 -1.71 -13.06
N GLY A 459 12.46 -2.46 -12.31
CA GLY A 459 12.45 -3.92 -12.33
C GLY A 459 12.05 -4.54 -13.67
N ARG A 460 11.08 -3.98 -14.39
CA ARG A 460 10.69 -4.44 -15.74
C ARG A 460 11.86 -4.35 -16.72
N PHE A 461 12.71 -3.34 -16.57
CA PHE A 461 13.79 -3.06 -17.51
C PHE A 461 15.04 -3.90 -17.25
N LEU A 462 15.14 -4.62 -16.13
CA LEU A 462 16.25 -5.54 -15.87
C LEU A 462 16.44 -6.56 -17.01
N GLY A 463 15.35 -7.06 -17.59
CA GLY A 463 15.40 -7.97 -18.75
C GLY A 463 15.77 -7.30 -20.08
N VAL A 464 15.99 -5.99 -20.11
CA VAL A 464 16.36 -5.18 -21.29
C VAL A 464 17.85 -4.80 -21.26
N LEU A 465 18.42 -4.63 -20.06
CA LEU A 465 19.81 -4.25 -19.84
C LEU A 465 20.82 -5.30 -20.37
N SER A 466 22.09 -4.92 -20.45
CA SER A 466 23.16 -5.90 -20.70
C SER A 466 23.21 -6.93 -19.56
N PRO A 467 23.73 -8.16 -19.79
CA PRO A 467 23.84 -9.16 -18.73
C PRO A 467 24.58 -8.67 -17.48
N ASP A 468 25.65 -7.91 -17.66
CA ASP A 468 26.49 -7.38 -16.58
C ASP A 468 25.77 -6.29 -15.78
N ASP A 469 25.18 -5.31 -16.48
CA ASP A 469 24.37 -4.25 -15.85
C ASP A 469 23.17 -4.82 -15.09
N ARG A 470 22.52 -5.83 -15.69
CA ARG A 470 21.41 -6.55 -15.06
C ARG A 470 21.87 -7.23 -13.78
N ALA A 471 23.00 -7.92 -13.79
CA ALA A 471 23.53 -8.62 -12.63
C ALA A 471 23.89 -7.64 -11.50
N ALA A 472 24.60 -6.55 -11.83
CA ALA A 472 24.97 -5.52 -10.87
C ALA A 472 23.73 -4.88 -10.21
N LEU A 473 22.74 -4.49 -11.01
CA LEU A 473 21.53 -3.84 -10.48
C LEU A 473 20.62 -4.82 -9.71
N ALA A 474 20.54 -6.08 -10.14
CA ALA A 474 19.81 -7.11 -9.40
C ALA A 474 20.43 -7.39 -8.03
N ALA A 475 21.77 -7.38 -7.93
CA ALA A 475 22.48 -7.55 -6.66
C ALA A 475 22.20 -6.39 -5.68
N GLU A 476 22.17 -5.15 -6.16
CA GLU A 476 21.81 -4.00 -5.32
C GLU A 476 20.35 -4.06 -4.85
N LEU A 477 19.43 -4.44 -5.75
CA LEU A 477 18.00 -4.55 -5.43
C LEU A 477 17.69 -5.70 -4.46
N SER A 478 18.45 -6.80 -4.49
CA SER A 478 18.25 -7.93 -3.57
C SER A 478 18.81 -7.69 -2.17
N GLY A 479 19.79 -6.79 -2.03
CA GLY A 479 20.40 -6.39 -0.76
C GLY A 479 19.71 -5.22 -0.04
N LEU A 480 18.50 -4.83 -0.45
CA LEU A 480 17.78 -3.71 0.17
C LEU A 480 17.22 -4.09 1.55
N PRO A 481 17.26 -3.17 2.53
CA PRO A 481 16.72 -3.43 3.86
C PRO A 481 15.19 -3.49 3.80
N ALA A 482 14.59 -4.27 4.70
CA ALA A 482 13.17 -4.18 5.00
C ALA A 482 12.90 -3.12 6.08
N ALA A 483 11.63 -2.84 6.34
CA ALA A 483 11.23 -1.82 7.31
C ALA A 483 11.58 -2.16 8.77
N ASP A 484 11.84 -3.44 9.06
CA ASP A 484 12.15 -4.00 10.38
C ASP A 484 13.23 -5.09 10.26
N GLY A 485 14.07 -5.24 11.30
CA GLY A 485 15.32 -6.03 11.26
C GLY A 485 15.20 -7.46 10.71
N ASP A 486 14.30 -8.28 11.26
CA ASP A 486 14.12 -9.68 10.79
C ASP A 486 13.00 -9.85 9.75
N THR A 487 12.70 -8.79 8.99
CA THR A 487 11.69 -8.87 7.92
C THR A 487 12.36 -9.22 6.59
N VAL A 488 11.86 -10.26 5.93
CA VAL A 488 12.39 -10.73 4.65
C VAL A 488 11.60 -10.09 3.50
N PRO A 489 12.26 -9.42 2.53
CA PRO A 489 11.58 -8.93 1.34
C PRO A 489 11.17 -10.10 0.44
N ALA A 490 9.92 -10.11 -0.03
CA ALA A 490 9.39 -11.13 -0.93
C ALA A 490 8.78 -10.49 -2.18
N GLN A 491 9.20 -10.94 -3.36
CA GLN A 491 8.74 -10.40 -4.63
C GLN A 491 7.33 -10.87 -4.96
N LEU A 492 6.41 -9.95 -5.23
CA LEU A 492 5.06 -10.29 -5.69
C LEU A 492 5.09 -10.76 -7.16
N SER A 493 4.42 -11.88 -7.44
CA SER A 493 4.19 -12.38 -8.79
C SER A 493 2.70 -12.69 -8.98
N PHE A 494 2.06 -12.02 -9.94
CA PHE A 494 0.63 -12.13 -10.18
C PHE A 494 0.26 -11.58 -11.58
N PRO A 495 -0.81 -12.10 -12.23
CA PRO A 495 -1.34 -11.50 -13.44
C PRO A 495 -2.08 -10.18 -13.15
N PRO A 496 -1.98 -9.16 -14.02
CA PRO A 496 -2.81 -7.95 -13.88
C PRO A 496 -4.28 -8.24 -14.16
N LEU A 497 -5.17 -7.35 -13.70
CA LEU A 497 -6.61 -7.44 -13.97
C LEU A 497 -6.95 -7.44 -15.46
N LEU A 498 -6.18 -6.69 -16.26
CA LEU A 498 -6.31 -6.66 -17.71
C LEU A 498 -5.13 -7.42 -18.33
N PRO A 499 -5.36 -8.52 -19.08
CA PRO A 499 -4.30 -9.30 -19.71
C PRO A 499 -3.36 -8.45 -20.58
N GLU A 500 -3.88 -7.45 -21.28
CA GLU A 500 -3.12 -6.50 -22.10
C GLU A 500 -2.10 -5.63 -21.33
N SER A 501 -2.18 -5.62 -19.99
CA SER A 501 -1.24 -4.91 -19.12
C SER A 501 -0.09 -5.80 -18.63
N ALA A 502 -0.06 -7.09 -18.98
CA ALA A 502 0.90 -8.07 -18.44
C ALA A 502 2.36 -7.73 -18.77
N HIS A 503 2.62 -6.93 -19.82
CA HIS A 503 3.97 -6.42 -20.07
C HIS A 503 4.53 -5.57 -18.95
N VAL A 504 3.68 -4.88 -18.19
CA VAL A 504 4.13 -4.05 -17.08
C VAL A 504 4.57 -4.91 -15.90
N THR A 505 3.90 -6.05 -15.66
CA THR A 505 4.17 -6.92 -14.50
C THR A 505 5.30 -7.93 -14.73
N ARG A 506 5.76 -8.12 -15.96
CA ARG A 506 6.84 -9.08 -16.28
C ARG A 506 8.20 -8.55 -15.85
N THR A 507 8.71 -9.12 -14.77
CA THR A 507 9.95 -8.72 -14.11
C THR A 507 10.72 -9.97 -13.72
N PRO A 508 12.04 -10.07 -13.94
CA PRO A 508 12.78 -11.25 -13.49
C PRO A 508 12.67 -11.44 -11.97
N ARG A 509 12.85 -12.68 -11.48
CA ARG A 509 12.98 -12.95 -10.03
C ARG A 509 14.31 -12.36 -9.55
N VAL A 510 14.23 -11.30 -8.75
CA VAL A 510 15.38 -10.61 -8.14
C VAL A 510 15.53 -11.00 -6.68
N LEU A 511 14.40 -11.11 -5.97
CA LEU A 511 14.38 -11.52 -4.56
C LEU A 511 14.34 -13.04 -4.43
N PRO A 512 14.95 -13.60 -3.36
CA PRO A 512 14.93 -15.04 -3.12
C PRO A 512 13.50 -15.51 -2.87
N THR A 513 12.74 -14.87 -1.98
CA THR A 513 11.36 -15.28 -1.70
C THR A 513 10.38 -14.65 -2.70
N VAL A 514 9.39 -15.42 -3.16
CA VAL A 514 8.31 -14.96 -4.06
C VAL A 514 6.97 -15.19 -3.39
N ILE A 515 6.07 -14.20 -3.43
CA ILE A 515 4.65 -14.41 -3.10
C ILE A 515 3.90 -14.57 -4.43
N SER A 516 3.40 -15.78 -4.68
CA SER A 516 2.68 -16.14 -5.90
C SER A 516 1.17 -16.01 -5.70
N LEU A 517 0.49 -15.22 -6.54
CA LEU A 517 -0.98 -15.08 -6.51
C LEU A 517 -1.58 -15.30 -7.90
N GLN A 518 -2.59 -16.16 -8.00
CA GLN A 518 -3.28 -16.45 -9.27
C GLN A 518 -2.33 -16.92 -10.39
N GLU A 519 -1.33 -17.73 -10.05
CA GLU A 519 -0.37 -18.29 -11.01
C GLU A 519 -0.33 -19.80 -10.93
N HIS A 520 0.02 -20.44 -12.05
CA HIS A 520 0.32 -21.87 -12.07
C HIS A 520 1.80 -22.08 -11.71
N ARG A 521 2.05 -22.62 -10.50
CA ARG A 521 3.39 -22.97 -10.01
C ARG A 521 3.36 -24.29 -9.27
N ALA A 522 4.45 -25.04 -9.36
CA ALA A 522 4.72 -26.14 -8.45
C ALA A 522 5.09 -25.58 -7.05
N PRO A 523 4.83 -26.33 -5.96
CA PRO A 523 5.34 -25.99 -4.64
C PRO A 523 6.87 -25.85 -4.64
N ASP A 524 7.37 -24.82 -3.96
CA ASP A 524 8.80 -24.53 -3.83
C ASP A 524 9.05 -23.88 -2.47
N ALA A 525 10.19 -24.17 -1.84
CA ALA A 525 10.50 -23.72 -0.48
C ALA A 525 10.54 -22.18 -0.35
N ASP A 526 10.90 -21.48 -1.43
CA ASP A 526 11.00 -20.03 -1.49
C ASP A 526 9.75 -19.35 -2.07
N VAL A 527 8.71 -20.11 -2.40
CA VAL A 527 7.44 -19.58 -2.91
C VAL A 527 6.37 -19.65 -1.82
N LEU A 528 5.88 -18.47 -1.44
CA LEU A 528 4.76 -18.30 -0.53
C LEU A 528 3.45 -18.15 -1.30
N VAL A 529 2.38 -18.71 -0.76
CA VAL A 529 1.00 -18.52 -1.23
C VAL A 529 0.17 -17.81 -0.16
N PRO A 530 -1.03 -17.26 -0.49
CA PRO A 530 -1.87 -16.57 0.50
C PRO A 530 -2.20 -17.38 1.76
N ALA A 531 -2.20 -18.72 1.68
CA ALA A 531 -2.45 -19.60 2.81
C ALA A 531 -1.30 -19.65 3.83
N ASP A 532 -0.07 -19.35 3.42
CA ASP A 532 1.11 -19.33 4.29
C ASP A 532 1.18 -18.03 5.12
N LEU A 533 0.40 -17.03 4.72
CA LEU A 533 0.53 -15.66 5.22
C LEU A 533 -0.50 -15.34 6.30
N ALA A 534 -0.04 -14.64 7.33
CA ALA A 534 -0.87 -14.05 8.37
C ALA A 534 -0.56 -12.55 8.54
N VAL A 535 -1.52 -11.81 9.09
CA VAL A 535 -1.37 -10.40 9.45
C VAL A 535 -1.34 -10.27 10.96
N GLY A 536 -0.40 -9.46 11.44
CA GLY A 536 -0.24 -9.09 12.84
C GLY A 536 -0.28 -7.59 13.07
N CYS A 537 -0.37 -7.19 14.34
CA CYS A 537 -0.31 -5.82 14.79
C CYS A 537 0.39 -5.74 16.16
N ASP A 538 1.23 -4.72 16.38
CA ASP A 538 1.91 -4.44 17.66
C ASP A 538 1.22 -3.32 18.48
N GLY A 539 0.07 -2.83 18.00
CA GLY A 539 -0.66 -1.67 18.54
C GLY A 539 -0.31 -0.35 17.86
N ARG A 540 0.83 -0.26 17.16
CA ARG A 540 1.28 0.93 16.43
C ARG A 540 1.30 0.71 14.91
N ARG A 541 1.63 -0.49 14.45
CA ARG A 541 1.76 -0.87 13.05
C ARG A 541 1.24 -2.27 12.78
N MET A 542 0.85 -2.48 11.52
CA MET A 542 0.52 -3.79 10.99
C MET A 542 1.72 -4.39 10.27
N TYR A 543 1.82 -5.72 10.27
CA TYR A 543 2.87 -6.44 9.56
C TYR A 543 2.34 -7.75 8.98
N LEU A 544 3.00 -8.21 7.92
CA LEU A 544 2.75 -9.50 7.28
C LEU A 544 3.77 -10.52 7.79
N ALA A 545 3.34 -11.76 8.01
CA ALA A 545 4.17 -12.82 8.52
C ALA A 545 3.90 -14.15 7.83
N ASP A 546 4.92 -15.00 7.82
CA ASP A 546 4.87 -16.44 7.61
C ASP A 546 5.10 -17.09 8.98
N PRO A 547 4.02 -17.46 9.71
CA PRO A 547 4.14 -18.01 11.05
C PRO A 547 4.90 -19.33 11.09
N GLU A 548 4.70 -20.21 10.10
CA GLU A 548 5.32 -21.54 10.03
C GLU A 548 6.83 -21.46 9.95
N ARG A 549 7.36 -20.53 9.13
CA ARG A 549 8.81 -20.29 9.05
C ARG A 549 9.34 -19.32 10.11
N GLY A 550 8.48 -18.75 10.95
CA GLY A 550 8.85 -17.79 11.99
C GLY A 550 9.40 -16.46 11.45
N ARG A 551 8.98 -16.05 10.24
CA ARG A 551 9.54 -14.88 9.54
C ARG A 551 8.48 -13.82 9.26
N ARG A 552 8.88 -12.56 9.35
CA ARG A 552 8.08 -11.43 8.83
C ARG A 552 8.38 -11.26 7.35
N VAL A 553 7.40 -10.80 6.59
CA VAL A 553 7.50 -10.67 5.14
C VAL A 553 7.15 -9.25 4.73
N GLU A 554 7.96 -8.67 3.84
CA GLU A 554 7.65 -7.41 3.18
C GLU A 554 7.40 -7.66 1.69
N ALA A 555 6.16 -7.48 1.24
CA ALA A 555 5.81 -7.72 -0.15
C ALA A 555 6.28 -6.57 -1.05
N VAL A 556 7.10 -6.89 -2.07
CA VAL A 556 7.69 -5.92 -3.00
C VAL A 556 7.17 -6.18 -4.42
N GLY A 557 6.48 -5.19 -4.99
CA GLY A 557 6.14 -5.20 -6.41
C GLY A 557 7.24 -4.56 -7.24
N MET A 558 8.01 -5.35 -7.97
CA MET A 558 9.14 -4.91 -8.81
C MET A 558 8.70 -4.28 -10.16
N HIS A 559 7.53 -3.64 -10.19
CA HIS A 559 6.96 -3.03 -11.40
C HIS A 559 6.02 -1.86 -11.09
N ALA A 560 5.85 -0.98 -12.09
CA ALA A 560 5.03 0.23 -12.01
C ALA A 560 3.57 0.01 -12.49
N LEU A 561 2.94 -1.09 -12.06
CA LEU A 561 1.52 -1.32 -12.39
C LEU A 561 0.66 -0.45 -11.47
N ASN A 562 -0.36 0.20 -12.04
CA ASN A 562 -1.25 1.05 -11.25
C ASN A 562 -2.06 0.21 -10.24
N LEU A 563 -1.77 0.44 -8.96
CA LEU A 563 -2.39 -0.25 -7.83
C LEU A 563 -3.90 -0.14 -7.77
N ARG A 564 -4.47 0.98 -8.21
CA ARG A 564 -5.91 1.27 -8.04
C ARG A 564 -6.76 0.71 -9.16
N THR A 565 -6.22 0.65 -10.39
CA THR A 565 -7.02 0.35 -11.59
C THR A 565 -6.65 -0.94 -12.30
N HIS A 566 -5.42 -1.43 -12.15
CA HIS A 566 -4.93 -2.61 -12.89
C HIS A 566 -4.43 -3.75 -11.98
N THR A 567 -4.23 -3.50 -10.69
CA THR A 567 -3.75 -4.51 -9.73
C THR A 567 -4.92 -5.19 -8.99
N PRO A 568 -4.90 -6.53 -8.83
CA PRO A 568 -5.87 -7.22 -7.99
C PRO A 568 -5.88 -6.69 -6.53
N PRO A 569 -7.05 -6.53 -5.89
CA PRO A 569 -7.18 -5.99 -4.53
C PRO A 569 -6.29 -6.67 -3.48
N LEU A 570 -6.22 -8.01 -3.45
CA LEU A 570 -5.36 -8.72 -2.50
C LEU A 570 -3.88 -8.37 -2.70
N VAL A 571 -3.44 -8.26 -3.94
CA VAL A 571 -2.06 -7.86 -4.27
C VAL A 571 -1.79 -6.43 -3.82
N ARG A 572 -2.73 -5.50 -4.09
CA ARG A 572 -2.63 -4.11 -3.61
C ARG A 572 -2.54 -4.07 -2.08
N PHE A 573 -3.37 -4.85 -1.38
CA PHE A 573 -3.36 -4.99 0.07
C PHE A 573 -2.00 -5.45 0.59
N LEU A 574 -1.47 -6.55 0.05
CA LEU A 574 -0.14 -7.06 0.41
C LEU A 574 0.95 -6.03 0.19
N THR A 575 0.88 -5.25 -0.89
CA THR A 575 1.93 -4.28 -1.17
C THR A 575 1.84 -2.99 -0.36
N GLU A 576 0.66 -2.61 0.12
CA GLU A 576 0.47 -1.40 0.93
C GLU A 576 0.67 -1.69 2.43
N LEU A 577 0.30 -2.89 2.92
CA LEU A 577 0.22 -3.22 4.34
C LEU A 577 1.53 -3.05 5.13
N PRO A 578 2.69 -3.60 4.72
CA PRO A 578 3.93 -3.51 5.51
C PRO A 578 4.43 -2.07 5.70
N ARG A 579 3.99 -1.15 4.83
CA ARG A 579 4.41 0.25 4.80
C ARG A 579 3.28 1.20 5.18
N ALA A 580 2.14 0.68 5.63
CA ALA A 580 0.92 1.44 5.86
C ALA A 580 1.08 2.56 6.90
N GLN A 581 1.97 2.35 7.89
CA GLN A 581 2.30 3.34 8.94
C GLN A 581 3.64 4.06 8.71
N CYS A 582 4.26 3.90 7.54
CA CYS A 582 5.39 4.73 7.13
C CYS A 582 4.91 6.06 6.53
N ALA A 583 5.77 7.07 6.58
CA ALA A 583 5.61 8.30 5.83
C ALA A 583 5.44 7.98 4.35
N GLN A 584 4.36 8.50 3.75
CA GLN A 584 4.16 8.36 2.31
C GLN A 584 5.00 9.41 1.60
N VAL A 585 6.20 9.02 1.19
CA VAL A 585 7.10 9.86 0.39
C VAL A 585 6.60 9.80 -1.05
N THR A 586 6.09 10.93 -1.53
CA THR A 586 5.55 11.10 -2.88
C THR A 586 6.11 12.37 -3.50
N VAL A 587 5.77 12.67 -4.76
CA VAL A 587 5.99 14.01 -5.31
C VAL A 587 5.24 15.05 -4.47
N PHE A 588 5.72 16.28 -4.41
CA PHE A 588 5.13 17.31 -3.55
C PHE A 588 3.65 17.55 -3.84
N ASP A 589 2.82 17.51 -2.78
CA ASP A 589 1.38 17.71 -2.86
C ASP A 589 0.98 19.09 -2.30
N TRP A 590 0.41 19.93 -3.17
CA TRP A 590 -0.13 21.24 -2.80
C TRP A 590 -1.40 21.18 -1.92
N GLY A 591 -1.95 19.99 -1.67
CA GLY A 591 -3.13 19.81 -0.82
C GLY A 591 -4.32 20.61 -1.34
N ALA A 592 -5.03 21.32 -0.47
CA ALA A 592 -6.14 22.18 -0.85
C ALA A 592 -5.74 23.28 -1.86
N ALA A 593 -4.50 23.77 -1.81
CA ALA A 593 -4.01 24.79 -2.74
C ALA A 593 -3.88 24.27 -4.18
N ALA A 594 -3.93 22.95 -4.41
CA ALA A 594 -3.94 22.37 -5.76
C ALA A 594 -5.12 22.88 -6.62
N ALA A 595 -6.16 23.46 -6.01
CA ALA A 595 -7.26 24.09 -6.72
C ALA A 595 -6.89 25.44 -7.37
N MET A 596 -5.84 26.13 -6.89
CA MET A 596 -5.51 27.51 -7.26
C MET A 596 -5.18 27.67 -8.77
N PRO A 597 -5.55 28.81 -9.39
CA PRO A 597 -5.24 29.08 -10.80
C PRO A 597 -3.76 29.15 -11.13
N PHE A 598 -2.94 29.55 -10.15
CA PHE A 598 -1.49 29.62 -10.26
C PHE A 598 -0.86 29.03 -9.00
N LEU A 599 0.22 28.29 -9.18
CA LEU A 599 1.09 27.79 -8.11
C LEU A 599 2.54 28.08 -8.49
N PRO A 600 3.33 28.68 -7.57
CA PRO A 600 4.73 28.96 -7.84
C PRO A 600 5.55 27.67 -7.87
N ARG A 601 6.73 27.74 -8.48
CA ARG A 601 7.77 26.71 -8.31
C ARG A 601 8.19 26.66 -6.84
N LEU A 602 8.35 25.47 -6.27
CA LEU A 602 8.97 25.30 -4.96
C LEU A 602 10.39 24.76 -5.10
N ARG A 603 11.33 25.46 -4.48
CA ARG A 603 12.75 25.09 -4.50
C ARG A 603 13.35 25.11 -3.09
N TYR A 604 14.18 24.11 -2.79
CA TYR A 604 15.02 24.07 -1.60
C TYR A 604 16.47 23.84 -2.03
N GLY A 605 17.34 24.83 -1.83
CA GLY A 605 18.70 24.78 -2.36
C GLY A 605 18.70 24.53 -3.88
N ARG A 606 19.29 23.42 -4.33
CA ARG A 606 19.32 23.00 -5.75
C ARG A 606 18.12 22.16 -6.18
N VAL A 607 17.31 21.68 -5.23
CA VAL A 607 16.19 20.77 -5.46
C VAL A 607 14.94 21.56 -5.81
N VAL A 608 14.44 21.41 -7.02
CA VAL A 608 13.10 21.83 -7.42
C VAL A 608 12.14 20.70 -7.06
N LEU A 609 11.35 20.89 -6.00
CA LEU A 609 10.38 19.90 -5.53
C LEU A 609 9.21 19.75 -6.50
N ILE A 610 8.75 20.88 -7.04
CA ILE A 610 7.69 20.93 -8.03
C ILE A 610 7.81 22.21 -8.88
N PRO A 611 7.66 22.10 -10.22
CA PRO A 611 7.63 23.26 -11.12
C PRO A 611 6.38 24.14 -10.92
N ALA A 612 6.47 25.39 -11.40
CA ALA A 612 5.34 26.31 -11.45
C ALA A 612 4.21 25.78 -12.35
N ARG A 613 2.95 26.07 -11.97
CA ARG A 613 1.74 25.53 -12.62
C ARG A 613 0.67 26.61 -12.81
N TRP A 614 0.05 26.61 -13.98
CA TRP A 614 -1.09 27.45 -14.34
C TRP A 614 -2.29 26.60 -14.73
N ARG A 615 -3.49 27.05 -14.34
CA ARG A 615 -4.76 26.52 -14.82
C ARG A 615 -5.41 27.55 -15.72
N LEU A 616 -5.82 27.10 -16.90
CA LEU A 616 -6.49 27.90 -17.91
C LEU A 616 -7.86 27.30 -18.18
N ASP A 617 -8.90 28.05 -17.87
CA ASP A 617 -10.27 27.67 -18.18
C ASP A 617 -10.69 28.21 -19.54
N ALA A 618 -11.43 27.41 -20.31
CA ALA A 618 -11.86 27.76 -21.66
C ALA A 618 -12.77 29.01 -21.68
N SER A 619 -13.42 29.34 -20.56
CA SER A 619 -14.21 30.57 -20.40
C SER A 619 -13.36 31.85 -20.30
N GLU A 620 -12.05 31.74 -20.03
CA GLU A 620 -11.13 32.89 -20.02
C GLU A 620 -10.70 33.32 -21.44
N LEU A 621 -11.05 32.54 -22.48
CA LEU A 621 -10.71 32.79 -23.87
C LEU A 621 -11.97 32.82 -24.77
N PRO A 622 -11.91 33.44 -25.96
CA PRO A 622 -12.97 33.38 -26.95
C PRO A 622 -13.37 31.93 -27.30
N GLY A 623 -14.67 31.66 -27.37
CA GLY A 623 -15.19 30.31 -27.64
C GLY A 623 -14.86 29.80 -29.05
N HIS A 624 -15.11 28.50 -29.28
CA HIS A 624 -14.77 27.80 -30.53
C HIS A 624 -15.35 28.45 -31.81
N ALA A 625 -16.51 29.12 -31.72
CA ALA A 625 -17.17 29.79 -32.83
C ALA A 625 -16.49 31.11 -33.26
N ARG A 626 -15.59 31.65 -32.44
CA ARG A 626 -14.88 32.89 -32.72
C ARG A 626 -13.67 32.67 -33.64
N PRO A 627 -13.32 33.68 -34.48
CA PRO A 627 -12.15 33.63 -35.35
C PRO A 627 -10.86 33.28 -34.61
N ARG A 628 -9.93 32.64 -35.32
CA ARG A 628 -8.63 32.24 -34.75
C ARG A 628 -7.80 33.42 -34.28
N ALA A 629 -7.78 34.51 -35.04
CA ALA A 629 -7.02 35.70 -34.67
C ALA A 629 -7.49 36.30 -33.33
N GLU A 630 -8.80 36.32 -33.07
CA GLU A 630 -9.35 36.79 -31.79
C GLU A 630 -8.90 35.89 -30.63
N TRP A 631 -8.93 34.57 -30.82
CA TRP A 631 -8.44 33.63 -29.82
C TRP A 631 -6.94 33.82 -29.54
N GLU A 632 -6.13 33.98 -30.59
CA GLU A 632 -4.68 34.18 -30.45
C GLU A 632 -4.34 35.50 -29.75
N ALA A 633 -5.03 36.60 -30.08
CA ALA A 633 -4.85 37.89 -29.40
C ALA A 633 -5.24 37.80 -27.91
N ALA A 634 -6.38 37.18 -27.59
CA ALA A 634 -6.84 36.98 -26.22
C ALA A 634 -5.87 36.08 -25.43
N PHE A 635 -5.36 35.02 -26.05
CA PHE A 635 -4.38 34.13 -25.44
C PHE A 635 -3.05 34.84 -25.16
N THR A 636 -2.54 35.65 -26.09
CA THR A 636 -1.34 36.47 -25.88
C THR A 636 -1.52 37.42 -24.70
N GLY A 637 -2.66 38.11 -24.62
CA GLY A 637 -3.00 38.97 -23.48
C GLY A 637 -3.11 38.19 -22.17
N TRP A 638 -3.70 36.99 -22.19
CA TRP A 638 -3.79 36.11 -21.02
C TRP A 638 -2.40 35.65 -20.56
N ARG A 639 -1.53 35.22 -21.49
CA ARG A 639 -0.14 34.79 -21.23
C ARG A 639 0.64 35.89 -20.51
N ALA A 640 0.56 37.12 -21.02
CA ALA A 640 1.22 38.28 -20.43
C ALA A 640 0.69 38.58 -19.02
N ARG A 641 -0.64 38.64 -18.83
CA ARG A 641 -1.26 38.92 -17.52
C ARG A 641 -0.95 37.85 -16.46
N ARG A 642 -0.84 36.58 -16.88
CA ARG A 642 -0.60 35.45 -15.98
C ARG A 642 0.88 35.06 -15.86
N ARG A 643 1.79 35.78 -16.53
CA ARG A 643 3.23 35.51 -16.59
C ARG A 643 3.55 34.05 -16.97
N LEU A 644 2.77 33.48 -17.87
CA LEU A 644 3.02 32.11 -18.33
C LEU A 644 4.26 32.12 -19.25
N PRO A 645 5.27 31.27 -19.02
CA PRO A 645 6.47 31.20 -19.85
C PRO A 645 6.16 30.69 -21.26
N GLN A 646 7.11 30.91 -22.20
CA GLN A 646 6.97 30.45 -23.57
C GLN A 646 6.89 28.92 -23.68
N ARG A 647 7.74 28.20 -22.93
CA ARG A 647 7.84 26.74 -22.99
C ARG A 647 7.12 26.11 -21.80
N VAL A 648 6.13 25.28 -22.09
CA VAL A 648 5.30 24.63 -21.08
C VAL A 648 5.03 23.17 -21.44
N HIS A 649 4.70 22.38 -20.43
CA HIS A 649 4.05 21.09 -20.60
C HIS A 649 2.54 21.24 -20.39
N LEU A 650 1.74 20.83 -21.37
CA LEU A 650 0.33 20.53 -21.16
C LEU A 650 0.22 19.16 -20.47
N VAL A 651 -0.39 19.14 -19.29
CA VAL A 651 -0.48 17.94 -18.44
C VAL A 651 -1.89 17.37 -18.47
N GLU A 652 -1.98 16.07 -18.78
CA GLU A 652 -3.18 15.23 -18.64
C GLU A 652 -2.81 13.95 -17.90
N ASP A 653 -3.23 13.82 -16.64
CA ASP A 653 -2.85 12.71 -15.76
C ASP A 653 -1.32 12.52 -15.72
N ASP A 654 -0.82 11.35 -16.16
CA ASP A 654 0.61 11.00 -16.25
C ASP A 654 1.28 11.47 -17.56
N ARG A 655 0.52 12.11 -18.45
CA ARG A 655 0.98 12.51 -19.78
C ARG A 655 1.36 13.99 -19.76
N ARG A 656 2.59 14.26 -20.21
CA ARG A 656 3.10 15.60 -20.45
C ARG A 656 3.34 15.79 -21.95
N LEU A 657 2.79 16.85 -22.53
CA LEU A 657 3.01 17.26 -23.90
C LEU A 657 3.76 18.59 -23.88
N PHE A 658 5.00 18.60 -24.36
CA PHE A 658 5.76 19.85 -24.54
C PHE A 658 5.07 20.75 -25.57
N LEU A 659 5.00 22.04 -25.27
CA LEU A 659 4.48 23.10 -26.14
C LEU A 659 5.42 24.30 -26.04
N ASP A 660 6.01 24.67 -27.17
CA ASP A 660 6.53 26.02 -27.39
C ASP A 660 5.37 26.92 -27.84
N LEU A 661 4.98 27.89 -27.02
CA LEU A 661 3.79 28.71 -27.26
C LEU A 661 3.99 29.81 -28.31
N ASP A 662 5.21 30.02 -28.80
CA ASP A 662 5.45 30.89 -29.96
C ASP A 662 5.21 30.15 -31.29
N GLU A 663 5.18 28.81 -31.25
CA GLU A 663 4.78 27.98 -32.39
C GLU A 663 3.26 27.91 -32.58
N ALA A 664 2.80 28.34 -33.76
CA ALA A 664 1.38 28.38 -34.12
C ALA A 664 0.72 26.98 -34.06
N GLY A 665 1.47 25.93 -34.40
CA GLY A 665 1.00 24.54 -34.34
C GLY A 665 0.75 24.06 -32.90
N HIS A 666 1.58 24.48 -31.95
CA HIS A 666 1.44 24.13 -30.53
C HIS A 666 0.28 24.87 -29.88
N ARG A 667 0.08 26.16 -30.21
CA ARG A 667 -1.12 26.90 -29.79
C ARG A 667 -2.41 26.23 -30.28
N MET A 668 -2.40 25.65 -31.48
CA MET A 668 -3.53 24.89 -32.01
C MET A 668 -3.80 23.59 -31.22
N LEU A 669 -2.75 22.89 -30.77
CA LEU A 669 -2.89 21.73 -29.88
C LEU A 669 -3.55 22.11 -28.56
N LEU A 670 -3.13 23.23 -27.95
CA LEU A 670 -3.73 23.77 -26.73
C LEU A 670 -5.20 24.16 -26.92
N ARG A 671 -5.52 24.89 -28.00
CA ARG A 671 -6.91 25.26 -28.31
C ARG A 671 -7.80 24.03 -28.49
N HIS A 672 -7.33 23.03 -29.24
CA HIS A 672 -8.06 21.78 -29.44
C HIS A 672 -8.29 21.00 -28.13
N HIS A 673 -7.34 21.07 -27.21
CA HIS A 673 -7.49 20.49 -25.87
C HIS A 673 -8.61 21.19 -25.09
N LEU A 674 -8.58 22.52 -25.02
CA LEU A 674 -9.58 23.33 -24.32
C LEU A 674 -11.00 23.14 -24.89
N ASP A 675 -11.13 23.03 -26.21
CA ASP A 675 -12.42 22.75 -26.87
C ASP A 675 -13.05 21.44 -26.39
N ARG A 676 -12.22 20.46 -25.99
CA ARG A 676 -12.67 19.11 -25.57
C ARG A 676 -12.78 18.93 -24.07
N ARG A 677 -11.90 19.56 -23.29
CA ARG A 677 -11.76 19.32 -21.84
C ARG A 677 -12.18 20.51 -20.98
N ARG A 678 -12.48 21.67 -21.59
CA ARG A 678 -12.83 22.95 -20.92
C ARG A 678 -11.75 23.54 -19.99
N GLN A 679 -10.73 22.77 -19.60
CA GLN A 679 -9.64 23.21 -18.75
C GLN A 679 -8.31 22.63 -19.22
N ALA A 680 -7.25 23.44 -19.14
CA ALA A 680 -5.87 23.04 -19.36
C ALA A 680 -5.03 23.27 -18.10
N VAL A 681 -4.18 22.30 -17.76
CA VAL A 681 -3.14 22.44 -16.74
C VAL A 681 -1.81 22.56 -17.46
N LEU A 682 -1.14 23.69 -17.28
CA LEU A 682 0.15 24.01 -17.87
C LEU A 682 1.20 24.04 -16.77
N VAL A 683 2.32 23.38 -17.00
CA VAL A 683 3.48 23.36 -16.10
C VAL A 683 4.66 23.95 -16.86
N GLU A 684 5.52 24.73 -16.22
CA GLU A 684 6.73 25.22 -16.88
C GLU A 684 7.58 24.06 -17.44
N ALA A 685 8.24 24.28 -18.57
CA ALA A 685 9.18 23.34 -19.16
C ALA A 685 10.62 23.86 -18.99
N ALA A 686 11.59 22.98 -19.23
CA ALA A 686 13.00 23.34 -19.14
C ALA A 686 13.37 24.43 -20.17
N GLU A 687 14.19 25.39 -19.74
CA GLU A 687 14.74 26.44 -20.60
C GLU A 687 15.70 25.86 -21.65
N PRO A 688 15.93 26.56 -22.79
CA PRO A 688 16.96 26.16 -23.75
C PRO A 688 18.32 25.93 -23.07
N GLY A 689 19.01 24.85 -23.44
CA GLY A 689 20.31 24.48 -22.89
C GLY A 689 20.27 23.90 -21.47
N ALA A 690 19.10 23.80 -20.82
CA ALA A 690 18.99 23.19 -19.49
C ALA A 690 19.44 21.72 -19.46
N PHE A 691 19.37 21.02 -20.60
CA PHE A 691 19.83 19.65 -20.77
C PHE A 691 21.19 19.56 -21.49
N GLY A 692 21.94 20.66 -21.60
CA GLY A 692 23.20 20.70 -22.35
C GLY A 692 24.27 19.74 -21.84
N TRP A 693 24.22 19.29 -20.59
CA TRP A 693 25.10 18.22 -20.09
C TRP A 693 24.86 16.86 -20.73
N CYS A 694 23.69 16.65 -21.36
CA CYS A 694 23.23 15.40 -21.94
C CYS A 694 22.91 15.59 -23.44
N ASP A 695 23.70 16.40 -24.16
CA ASP A 695 23.51 16.75 -25.56
C ASP A 695 22.09 17.26 -25.89
N ASP A 696 21.51 18.04 -24.96
CA ASP A 696 20.14 18.56 -25.00
C ASP A 696 19.03 17.49 -25.08
N ARG A 697 19.36 16.22 -24.85
CA ARG A 697 18.37 15.13 -24.83
C ARG A 697 17.53 15.18 -23.57
N ALA A 698 16.22 15.07 -23.74
CA ALA A 698 15.30 14.87 -22.63
C ALA A 698 15.63 13.55 -21.92
N HIS A 699 15.83 13.61 -20.61
CA HIS A 699 16.20 12.46 -19.79
C HIS A 699 15.40 12.43 -18.48
N GLU A 700 15.41 11.28 -17.82
CA GLU A 700 14.98 11.09 -16.44
C GLU A 700 15.92 10.06 -15.82
N VAL A 701 16.51 10.38 -14.68
CA VAL A 701 17.41 9.49 -13.94
C VAL A 701 16.63 8.94 -12.77
N VAL A 702 16.43 7.63 -12.73
CA VAL A 702 15.79 6.95 -11.59
C VAL A 702 16.86 6.47 -10.64
N VAL A 703 16.82 6.95 -9.41
CA VAL A 703 17.81 6.64 -8.37
C VAL A 703 17.12 5.82 -7.27
N PRO A 704 17.46 4.52 -7.13
CA PRO A 704 17.09 3.75 -5.94
C PRO A 704 17.80 4.29 -4.70
N LEU A 705 17.07 4.43 -3.60
CA LEU A 705 17.61 4.85 -2.29
C LEU A 705 17.19 3.86 -1.21
N ARG A 706 18.04 3.67 -0.21
CA ARG A 706 17.76 2.91 1.01
C ARG A 706 18.00 3.73 2.26
N ALA A 707 17.19 3.49 3.28
CA ALA A 707 17.41 4.03 4.61
C ALA A 707 18.63 3.36 5.25
N THR A 708 19.48 4.16 5.90
CA THR A 708 20.67 3.68 6.60
C THR A 708 20.55 3.77 8.13
N ARG A 709 19.53 4.47 8.63
CA ARG A 709 19.24 4.56 10.05
C ARG A 709 18.29 3.44 10.45
N PRO A 710 18.51 2.78 11.61
CA PRO A 710 17.55 1.82 12.14
C PRO A 710 16.23 2.52 12.45
N SER A 711 15.14 1.75 12.39
CA SER A 711 13.82 2.24 12.79
C SER A 711 13.84 2.66 14.26
N PRO A 712 13.30 3.84 14.62
CA PRO A 712 13.19 4.24 16.03
C PRO A 712 12.09 3.50 16.79
N TRP A 713 11.37 2.58 16.12
CA TRP A 713 10.27 1.82 16.70
C TRP A 713 10.79 0.51 17.31
N SER A 714 10.14 0.06 18.38
CA SER A 714 10.47 -1.19 19.09
C SER A 714 10.51 -2.39 18.15
N GLU A 715 11.29 -3.42 18.48
CA GLU A 715 11.32 -4.64 17.67
C GLU A 715 9.96 -5.35 17.66
N LEU A 716 9.66 -6.04 16.56
CA LEU A 716 8.45 -6.84 16.47
C LEU A 716 8.69 -8.21 17.10
N PRO A 717 7.70 -8.76 17.82
CA PRO A 717 7.79 -10.11 18.35
C PRO A 717 7.84 -11.14 17.20
N ALA A 718 8.60 -12.21 17.39
CA ALA A 718 8.76 -13.26 16.39
C ALA A 718 7.40 -13.89 16.01
N PRO A 719 7.12 -14.10 14.71
CA PRO A 719 5.95 -14.84 14.28
C PRO A 719 6.01 -16.30 14.74
N THR A 720 4.86 -16.88 15.06
CA THR A 720 4.75 -18.29 15.44
C THR A 720 3.31 -18.78 15.26
N PRO A 721 3.09 -20.07 14.89
CA PRO A 721 1.75 -20.66 14.83
C PRO A 721 1.06 -20.68 16.20
N ALA A 722 1.82 -20.63 17.31
CA ALA A 722 1.26 -20.56 18.66
C ALA A 722 0.42 -19.30 18.93
N ARG A 723 0.57 -18.27 18.09
CA ARG A 723 -0.18 -17.01 18.17
C ARG A 723 -1.25 -16.89 17.08
N ALA A 724 -1.49 -17.96 16.31
CA ALA A 724 -2.50 -18.00 15.28
C ALA A 724 -3.90 -17.75 15.84
N LEU A 725 -4.75 -17.09 15.05
CA LEU A 725 -6.15 -16.88 15.39
C LEU A 725 -6.83 -18.23 15.67
N SER A 726 -7.45 -18.34 16.84
CA SER A 726 -8.23 -19.50 17.25
C SER A 726 -9.69 -19.14 17.45
N THR A 727 -10.60 -20.07 17.16
CA THR A 727 -12.04 -19.91 17.43
C THR A 727 -12.31 -19.68 18.93
N ALA A 728 -11.45 -20.20 19.81
CA ALA A 728 -11.53 -19.98 21.26
C ALA A 728 -11.34 -18.51 21.66
N GLN A 729 -10.82 -17.66 20.78
CA GLN A 729 -10.70 -16.22 21.04
C GLN A 729 -12.03 -15.48 20.89
N THR A 730 -13.00 -16.02 20.15
CA THR A 730 -14.29 -15.36 19.93
C THR A 730 -15.29 -15.82 20.97
N GLN A 731 -15.76 -14.89 21.80
CA GLN A 731 -16.76 -15.14 22.84
C GLN A 731 -18.07 -14.45 22.43
N THR A 732 -18.91 -15.19 21.71
CA THR A 732 -20.20 -14.71 21.21
C THR A 732 -21.21 -14.54 22.37
N PRO A 733 -22.02 -13.46 22.37
CA PRO A 733 -23.08 -13.28 23.37
C PRO A 733 -24.04 -14.49 23.39
N ALA A 734 -24.55 -14.84 24.57
CA ALA A 734 -25.43 -15.99 24.82
C ALA A 734 -24.88 -17.40 24.48
N ALA A 735 -23.70 -17.51 23.87
CA ALA A 735 -23.07 -18.80 23.54
C ALA A 735 -21.74 -19.04 24.29
N SER A 736 -21.28 -18.06 25.06
CA SER A 736 -20.03 -18.12 25.81
C SER A 736 -20.25 -17.84 27.29
N SER A 737 -19.30 -18.26 28.12
CA SER A 737 -19.31 -18.06 29.58
C SER A 737 -18.86 -16.66 30.01
N VAL A 738 -18.98 -15.65 29.14
CA VAL A 738 -18.67 -14.25 29.44
C VAL A 738 -19.74 -13.36 28.83
N LEU A 739 -20.25 -12.42 29.62
CA LEU A 739 -21.05 -11.30 29.14
C LEU A 739 -20.17 -10.05 29.12
N LEU A 740 -20.03 -9.43 27.95
CA LEU A 740 -19.39 -8.13 27.77
C LEU A 740 -20.48 -7.05 27.63
N ALA A 741 -20.53 -6.13 28.57
CA ALA A 741 -21.39 -4.95 28.54
C ALA A 741 -20.56 -3.71 28.19
N ALA A 742 -20.89 -3.04 27.08
CA ALA A 742 -20.34 -1.76 26.70
C ALA A 742 -21.28 -0.63 27.15
N LEU A 743 -20.82 0.16 28.12
CA LEU A 743 -21.57 1.20 28.82
C LEU A 743 -21.14 2.58 28.30
N TYR A 744 -21.98 3.22 27.50
CA TYR A 744 -21.72 4.53 26.91
C TYR A 744 -22.30 5.64 27.79
N GLY A 745 -21.51 6.69 28.02
CA GLY A 745 -21.90 7.84 28.83
C GLY A 745 -20.77 8.86 28.89
N GLY A 746 -20.96 9.96 29.64
CA GLY A 746 -19.94 10.99 29.75
C GLY A 746 -18.66 10.49 30.45
N ALA A 747 -17.49 10.64 29.82
CA ALA A 747 -16.20 10.19 30.37
C ALA A 747 -15.94 10.69 31.81
N ARG A 748 -16.35 11.94 32.11
CA ARG A 748 -16.22 12.56 33.45
C ARG A 748 -17.05 11.88 34.55
N ARG A 749 -17.99 11.00 34.20
CA ARG A 749 -18.85 10.27 35.15
C ARG A 749 -18.45 8.81 35.33
N GLN A 750 -17.47 8.31 34.56
CA GLN A 750 -17.04 6.91 34.64
C GLN A 750 -16.51 6.55 36.04
N ASP A 751 -15.72 7.42 36.67
CA ASP A 751 -15.26 7.23 38.06
C ASP A 751 -16.43 7.10 39.04
N THR A 752 -17.46 7.92 38.88
CA THR A 752 -18.66 7.88 39.72
C THR A 752 -19.44 6.59 39.50
N LEU A 753 -19.61 6.18 38.24
CA LEU A 753 -20.28 4.94 37.87
C LEU A 753 -19.56 3.73 38.48
N LEU A 754 -18.23 3.68 38.33
CA LEU A 754 -17.39 2.63 38.91
C LEU A 754 -17.44 2.63 40.43
N ALA A 755 -17.22 3.76 41.10
CA ALA A 755 -17.12 3.81 42.56
C ALA A 755 -18.45 3.59 43.29
N ARG A 756 -19.56 4.11 42.74
CA ARG A 756 -20.85 4.19 43.46
C ARG A 756 -21.91 3.22 42.96
N TYR A 757 -21.91 2.87 41.68
CA TYR A 757 -23.02 2.12 41.07
C TYR A 757 -22.65 0.71 40.64
N LEU A 758 -21.39 0.47 40.26
CA LEU A 758 -20.92 -0.88 39.94
C LEU A 758 -21.00 -1.84 41.15
N PRO A 759 -20.69 -1.46 42.40
CA PRO A 759 -20.81 -2.36 43.54
C PRO A 759 -22.23 -2.92 43.71
N ASP A 760 -23.26 -2.08 43.52
CA ASP A 760 -24.67 -2.47 43.56
C ASP A 760 -25.01 -3.49 42.46
N LEU A 761 -24.56 -3.27 41.22
CA LEU A 761 -24.74 -4.25 40.15
C LEU A 761 -24.12 -5.61 40.51
N LEU A 762 -22.90 -5.59 41.04
CA LEU A 762 -22.18 -6.82 41.41
C LEU A 762 -22.90 -7.57 42.53
N GLU A 763 -23.47 -6.85 43.50
CA GLU A 763 -24.29 -7.43 44.57
C GLU A 763 -25.57 -8.08 44.01
N ARG A 764 -26.30 -7.37 43.12
CA ARG A 764 -27.50 -7.92 42.44
C ARG A 764 -27.22 -9.17 41.62
N LEU A 765 -25.98 -9.33 41.15
CA LEU A 765 -25.52 -10.50 40.38
C LEU A 765 -24.93 -11.62 41.25
N GLY A 766 -24.86 -11.46 42.58
CA GLY A 766 -24.28 -12.45 43.48
C GLY A 766 -22.74 -12.50 43.48
N GLY A 767 -22.08 -11.40 43.12
CA GLY A 767 -20.62 -11.27 43.14
C GLY A 767 -19.86 -12.10 42.10
N PRO A 768 -20.27 -12.11 40.81
CA PRO A 768 -19.57 -12.89 39.78
C PRO A 768 -18.14 -12.37 39.55
N PRO A 769 -17.20 -13.20 39.07
CA PRO A 769 -15.90 -12.70 38.64
C PRO A 769 -16.06 -11.66 37.52
N TRP A 770 -15.39 -10.51 37.67
CA TRP A 770 -15.58 -9.38 36.77
C TRP A 770 -14.30 -8.57 36.62
N TRP A 771 -14.17 -7.89 35.49
CA TRP A 771 -13.16 -6.86 35.30
C TRP A 771 -13.63 -5.83 34.29
N PHE A 772 -13.03 -4.65 34.31
CA PHE A 772 -13.39 -3.58 33.38
C PHE A 772 -12.15 -2.99 32.69
N VAL A 773 -12.41 -2.26 31.62
CA VAL A 773 -11.44 -1.36 30.98
C VAL A 773 -12.18 -0.16 30.41
N ARG A 774 -11.55 1.02 30.44
CA ARG A 774 -12.04 2.18 29.67
C ARG A 774 -11.65 1.96 28.21
N PHE A 775 -12.56 2.24 27.29
CA PHE A 775 -12.35 1.99 25.87
C PHE A 775 -12.82 3.19 25.06
N ARG A 776 -12.42 3.27 23.78
CA ARG A 776 -12.84 4.32 22.86
C ARG A 776 -13.12 3.73 21.48
N ASP A 777 -14.40 3.65 21.07
CA ASP A 777 -14.72 3.54 19.64
C ASP A 777 -16.22 3.80 19.29
N PRO A 778 -16.56 4.83 18.49
CA PRO A 778 -15.76 6.03 18.24
C PRO A 778 -15.65 6.92 19.50
N GLU A 779 -16.51 6.70 20.50
CA GLU A 779 -16.62 7.47 21.74
C GLU A 779 -16.09 6.70 22.95
N GLN A 780 -15.69 7.42 24.00
CA GLN A 780 -15.23 6.80 25.25
C GLN A 780 -16.37 6.11 25.99
N HIS A 781 -16.17 4.85 26.37
CA HIS A 781 -17.13 4.01 27.08
C HIS A 781 -16.43 3.04 28.04
N LEU A 782 -17.17 2.44 28.97
CA LEU A 782 -16.66 1.35 29.80
C LEU A 782 -16.98 0.00 29.15
N ARG A 783 -16.02 -0.93 29.16
CA ARG A 783 -16.25 -2.33 28.82
C ARG A 783 -16.16 -3.15 30.09
N LEU A 784 -17.31 -3.63 30.57
CA LEU A 784 -17.42 -4.49 31.73
C LEU A 784 -17.59 -5.94 31.28
N ARG A 785 -16.69 -6.82 31.71
CA ARG A 785 -16.77 -8.26 31.47
C ARG A 785 -17.18 -8.96 32.74
N ILE A 786 -18.20 -9.80 32.63
CA ILE A 786 -18.79 -10.57 33.72
C ILE A 786 -18.70 -12.04 33.33
N ALA A 787 -18.01 -12.83 34.14
CA ALA A 787 -17.96 -14.27 33.97
C ALA A 787 -19.32 -14.89 34.32
N LEU A 788 -19.78 -15.79 33.46
CA LEU A 788 -21.02 -16.54 33.64
C LEU A 788 -20.67 -17.95 34.10
N PRO A 789 -21.43 -18.54 35.04
CA PRO A 789 -21.24 -19.94 35.43
C PRO A 789 -21.41 -20.90 34.25
N THR A 790 -22.39 -20.63 33.39
CA THR A 790 -22.65 -21.32 32.14
C THR A 790 -23.16 -20.32 31.10
N PRO A 791 -23.08 -20.63 29.79
CA PRO A 791 -23.69 -19.80 28.75
C PRO A 791 -25.19 -19.51 28.98
N ASP A 792 -25.93 -20.45 29.57
CA ASP A 792 -27.37 -20.33 29.83
C ASP A 792 -27.70 -19.19 30.81
N ALA A 793 -26.77 -18.80 31.68
CA ALA A 793 -26.94 -17.69 32.62
C ALA A 793 -26.93 -16.31 31.93
N PHE A 794 -26.67 -16.24 30.62
CA PHE A 794 -26.60 -14.98 29.88
C PHE A 794 -27.91 -14.19 29.95
N ALA A 795 -29.06 -14.85 29.75
CA ALA A 795 -30.35 -14.16 29.68
C ALA A 795 -30.71 -13.45 30.99
N ASP A 796 -30.53 -14.13 32.12
CA ASP A 796 -30.83 -13.56 33.44
C ASP A 796 -29.80 -12.49 33.83
N THR A 797 -28.52 -12.71 33.55
CA THR A 797 -27.47 -11.70 33.79
C THR A 797 -27.71 -10.44 32.96
N ALA A 798 -28.00 -10.59 31.66
CA ALA A 798 -28.30 -9.48 30.77
C ALA A 798 -29.57 -8.74 31.19
N ARG A 799 -30.59 -9.43 31.71
CA ARG A 799 -31.79 -8.78 32.27
C ARG A 799 -31.40 -7.87 33.44
N THR A 800 -30.65 -8.39 34.41
CA THR A 800 -30.21 -7.62 35.58
C THR A 800 -29.35 -6.42 35.20
N VAL A 801 -28.38 -6.60 34.29
CA VAL A 801 -27.53 -5.51 33.77
C VAL A 801 -28.36 -4.46 33.04
N SER A 802 -29.35 -4.87 32.24
CA SER A 802 -30.19 -3.93 31.48
C SER A 802 -31.09 -3.10 32.40
N VAL A 803 -31.71 -3.72 33.40
CA VAL A 803 -32.53 -3.01 34.40
C VAL A 803 -31.68 -1.98 35.16
N TRP A 804 -30.50 -2.39 35.63
CA TRP A 804 -29.56 -1.47 36.27
C TRP A 804 -29.11 -0.33 35.34
N ALA A 805 -28.88 -0.61 34.06
CA ALA A 805 -28.51 0.41 33.08
C ALA A 805 -29.64 1.40 32.80
N ASP A 806 -30.90 0.96 32.83
CA ASP A 806 -32.07 1.83 32.69
C ASP A 806 -32.21 2.77 33.90
N GLU A 807 -32.00 2.27 35.12
CA GLU A 807 -31.94 3.11 36.33
C GLU A 807 -30.85 4.20 36.22
N LEU A 808 -29.68 3.85 35.66
CA LEU A 808 -28.61 4.82 35.41
C LEU A 808 -28.94 5.81 34.29
N ARG A 809 -29.73 5.41 33.29
CA ARG A 809 -30.21 6.30 32.24
C ARG A 809 -31.19 7.33 32.80
N ASP A 810 -32.12 6.89 33.64
CA ASP A 810 -33.08 7.76 34.34
C ASP A 810 -32.36 8.75 35.28
N ALA A 811 -31.23 8.32 35.88
CA ALA A 811 -30.35 9.19 36.66
C ALA A 811 -29.41 10.10 35.81
N GLY A 812 -29.46 10.02 34.48
CA GLY A 812 -28.63 10.82 33.56
C GLY A 812 -27.15 10.45 33.52
N LEU A 813 -26.78 9.23 33.93
CA LEU A 813 -25.40 8.75 34.02
C LEU A 813 -24.98 7.89 32.83
N LEU A 814 -25.94 7.24 32.16
CA LEU A 814 -25.71 6.37 31.01
C LEU A 814 -26.50 6.86 29.80
N ALA A 815 -25.92 6.75 28.60
CA ALA A 815 -26.55 7.06 27.32
C ALA A 815 -27.00 5.81 26.56
N ASP A 816 -26.15 4.78 26.48
CA ASP A 816 -26.40 3.56 25.72
C ASP A 816 -25.74 2.34 26.38
N LEU A 817 -26.29 1.15 26.14
CA LEU A 817 -25.78 -0.15 26.58
C LEU A 817 -25.76 -1.11 25.40
N ARG A 818 -24.64 -1.79 25.19
CA ARG A 818 -24.51 -2.83 24.14
C ARG A 818 -23.90 -4.10 24.69
N TYR A 819 -24.27 -5.24 24.09
CA TYR A 819 -23.68 -6.54 24.37
C TYR A 819 -22.87 -7.06 23.16
N PRO A 820 -21.67 -6.50 22.90
CA PRO A 820 -20.85 -6.94 21.77
C PRO A 820 -20.18 -8.30 22.03
N THR A 821 -19.72 -8.94 20.96
CA THR A 821 -18.79 -10.08 21.05
C THR A 821 -17.52 -9.68 21.80
N SER A 822 -17.10 -10.51 22.76
CA SER A 822 -15.81 -10.35 23.43
C SER A 822 -14.73 -11.13 22.69
N TYR A 823 -13.54 -10.56 22.58
CA TYR A 823 -12.39 -11.19 21.96
C TYR A 823 -11.28 -11.38 23.01
N ARG A 824 -10.78 -12.60 23.16
CA ARG A 824 -9.60 -12.89 23.99
C ARG A 824 -8.34 -12.51 23.22
N GLU A 825 -7.52 -11.66 23.83
CA GLU A 825 -6.25 -11.17 23.27
C GLU A 825 -5.12 -12.20 23.49
N THR A 826 -5.30 -13.45 23.05
CA THR A 826 -4.33 -14.53 23.34
C THR A 826 -2.97 -14.31 22.68
N GLY A 827 -2.91 -13.55 21.58
CA GLY A 827 -1.65 -13.15 20.96
C GLY A 827 -0.81 -12.19 21.81
N ARG A 828 -1.42 -11.55 22.81
CA ARG A 828 -0.81 -10.62 23.76
C ARG A 828 -0.53 -11.25 25.12
N TRP A 829 -1.46 -12.05 25.63
CA TRP A 829 -1.42 -12.57 27.01
C TRP A 829 -1.12 -14.07 27.12
N GLY A 830 -1.10 -14.78 26.00
CA GLY A 830 -1.01 -16.24 25.95
C GLY A 830 -2.38 -16.90 25.91
N CYS A 831 -2.39 -18.23 25.80
CA CYS A 831 -3.59 -19.05 25.72
C CYS A 831 -3.75 -19.96 26.96
N GLY A 832 -4.85 -20.71 27.05
CA GLY A 832 -5.09 -21.68 28.13
C GLY A 832 -4.87 -21.10 29.52
N ALA A 833 -4.08 -21.81 30.35
CA ALA A 833 -3.80 -21.40 31.73
C ALA A 833 -3.11 -20.03 31.85
N ALA A 834 -2.33 -19.60 30.84
CA ALA A 834 -1.71 -18.28 30.85
C ALA A 834 -2.76 -17.16 30.68
N TRP A 835 -3.76 -17.38 29.81
CA TRP A 835 -4.88 -16.45 29.67
C TRP A 835 -5.69 -16.36 30.96
N ASP A 836 -6.00 -17.49 31.59
CA ASP A 836 -6.79 -17.51 32.83
C ASP A 836 -6.06 -16.74 33.97
N ALA A 837 -4.75 -16.94 34.10
CA ALA A 837 -3.91 -16.19 35.04
C ALA A 837 -3.81 -14.68 34.69
N ALA A 838 -3.77 -14.32 33.40
CA ALA A 838 -3.84 -12.92 32.98
C ALA A 838 -5.19 -12.28 33.32
N GLU A 839 -6.29 -13.00 33.17
CA GLU A 839 -7.61 -12.51 33.59
C GLU A 839 -7.69 -12.33 35.12
N ASP A 840 -7.03 -13.17 35.92
CA ASP A 840 -6.92 -12.95 37.37
C ASP A 840 -6.20 -11.63 37.69
N VAL A 841 -5.15 -11.29 36.94
CA VAL A 841 -4.50 -9.98 37.04
C VAL A 841 -5.49 -8.86 36.71
N PHE A 842 -6.30 -9.00 35.66
CA PHE A 842 -7.28 -7.98 35.27
C PHE A 842 -8.38 -7.78 36.31
N ARG A 843 -8.86 -8.88 36.91
CA ARG A 843 -9.82 -8.87 38.02
C ARG A 843 -9.23 -8.16 39.24
N ALA A 844 -8.04 -8.57 39.65
CA ALA A 844 -7.37 -8.00 40.82
C ALA A 844 -7.04 -6.51 40.63
N ASP A 845 -6.56 -6.11 39.45
CA ASP A 845 -6.27 -4.72 39.13
C ASP A 845 -7.56 -3.87 39.05
N SER A 846 -8.66 -4.42 38.52
CA SER A 846 -9.98 -3.75 38.55
C SER A 846 -10.46 -3.50 39.99
N ARG A 847 -10.26 -4.46 40.90
CA ARG A 847 -10.57 -4.30 42.33
C ARG A 847 -9.68 -3.26 43.00
N ALA A 848 -8.38 -3.24 42.67
CA ALA A 848 -7.45 -2.24 43.20
C ALA A 848 -7.86 -0.80 42.81
N VAL A 849 -8.21 -0.58 41.53
CA VAL A 849 -8.72 0.72 41.06
C VAL A 849 -10.06 1.05 41.71
N LEU A 850 -10.98 0.09 41.88
CA LEU A 850 -12.26 0.33 42.54
C LEU A 850 -12.08 0.73 44.03
N ALA A 851 -11.18 0.05 44.75
CA ALA A 851 -10.85 0.36 46.14
C ALA A 851 -10.28 1.79 46.28
N GLN A 852 -9.47 2.20 45.31
CA GLN A 852 -8.97 3.58 45.20
C GLN A 852 -10.09 4.59 44.93
N LEU A 853 -10.93 4.33 43.94
CA LEU A 853 -12.00 5.25 43.55
C LEU A 853 -13.04 5.43 44.66
N SER A 854 -13.20 4.43 45.51
CA SER A 854 -14.06 4.44 46.70
C SER A 854 -13.53 5.32 47.84
N GLN A 855 -12.25 5.75 47.80
CA GLN A 855 -11.70 6.65 48.81
C GLN A 855 -12.16 8.10 48.55
N PRO A 856 -12.80 8.77 49.54
CA PRO A 856 -13.31 10.13 49.37
C PRO A 856 -12.19 11.17 49.24
N ARG A 857 -11.02 10.87 49.80
CA ARG A 857 -9.78 11.65 49.64
C ARG A 857 -8.67 10.70 49.23
N ARG A 858 -7.91 11.11 48.21
CA ARG A 858 -6.78 10.36 47.66
C ARG A 858 -5.76 11.33 47.05
N PRO A 859 -4.50 10.92 46.87
CA PRO A 859 -3.51 11.69 46.12
C PRO A 859 -3.95 11.96 44.67
N HIS A 860 -3.22 12.85 44.00
CA HIS A 860 -3.46 13.15 42.58
C HIS A 860 -3.31 11.91 41.70
N GLU A 861 -4.11 11.81 40.64
CA GLU A 861 -4.17 10.64 39.75
C GLU A 861 -2.80 10.26 39.17
N ARG A 862 -2.06 11.20 38.57
CA ARG A 862 -0.69 10.98 38.08
C ARG A 862 0.26 10.36 39.11
N THR A 863 0.16 10.80 40.36
CA THR A 863 0.99 10.28 41.46
C THR A 863 0.62 8.85 41.80
N LEU A 864 -0.68 8.53 41.82
CA LEU A 864 -1.15 7.17 42.05
C LEU A 864 -0.79 6.23 40.91
N VAL A 865 -0.94 6.67 39.65
CA VAL A 865 -0.49 5.90 38.48
C VAL A 865 1.00 5.62 38.59
N ALA A 866 1.84 6.61 38.90
CA ALA A 866 3.28 6.40 39.06
C ALA A 866 3.60 5.36 40.16
N ALA A 867 2.92 5.41 41.30
CA ALA A 867 3.07 4.44 42.37
C ALA A 867 2.62 3.03 41.95
N HIS A 868 1.47 2.93 41.28
CA HIS A 868 0.98 1.67 40.71
C HIS A 868 1.94 1.09 39.67
N THR A 869 2.51 1.91 38.79
CA THR A 869 3.50 1.50 37.78
C THR A 869 4.72 0.86 38.45
N VAL A 870 5.24 1.47 39.51
CA VAL A 870 6.36 0.90 40.28
C VAL A 870 5.95 -0.40 40.97
N SER A 871 4.76 -0.46 41.58
CA SER A 871 4.21 -1.69 42.22
C SER A 871 4.06 -2.83 41.21
N ILE A 872 3.40 -2.59 40.07
CA ILE A 872 3.15 -3.60 39.03
C ILE A 872 4.48 -4.13 38.47
N ALA A 873 5.41 -3.24 38.12
CA ALA A 873 6.72 -3.65 37.61
C ALA A 873 7.49 -4.48 38.65
N SER A 874 7.47 -4.06 39.92
CA SER A 874 8.16 -4.79 41.00
C SER A 874 7.55 -6.17 41.26
N ALA A 875 6.22 -6.25 41.34
CA ALA A 875 5.52 -7.52 41.58
C ALA A 875 5.67 -8.48 40.40
N PHE A 876 5.56 -7.99 39.16
CA PHE A 876 5.68 -8.80 37.97
C PHE A 876 7.11 -9.33 37.74
N LEU A 877 8.14 -8.50 38.00
CA LEU A 877 9.54 -8.91 37.86
C LEU A 877 10.10 -9.63 39.10
N GLY A 878 9.35 -9.64 40.21
CA GLY A 878 9.65 -10.38 41.43
C GLY A 878 10.49 -9.62 42.46
N SER A 879 10.98 -8.41 42.15
CA SER A 879 11.61 -7.54 43.14
C SER A 879 11.52 -6.05 42.77
N THR A 880 11.69 -5.19 43.77
CA THR A 880 11.71 -3.73 43.58
C THR A 880 12.92 -3.28 42.77
N GLU A 881 14.08 -3.91 42.97
CA GLU A 881 15.31 -3.65 42.22
C GLU A 881 15.11 -3.93 40.72
N ALA A 882 14.48 -5.06 40.39
CA ALA A 882 14.20 -5.42 39.00
C ALA A 882 13.16 -4.48 38.37
N GLY A 883 12.07 -4.19 39.10
CA GLY A 883 11.03 -3.23 38.70
C GLY A 883 11.58 -1.85 38.37
N THR A 884 12.33 -1.26 39.30
CA THR A 884 12.90 0.08 39.14
C THR A 884 13.95 0.15 38.04
N ARG A 885 14.82 -0.87 37.91
CA ARG A 885 15.78 -0.97 36.80
C ARG A 885 15.07 -1.01 35.45
N TRP A 886 14.04 -1.85 35.32
CA TRP A 886 13.26 -1.95 34.09
C TRP A 886 12.66 -0.60 33.67
N LEU A 887 12.04 0.13 34.62
CA LEU A 887 11.48 1.46 34.36
C LEU A 887 12.54 2.49 33.93
N ILE A 888 13.75 2.41 34.47
CA ILE A 888 14.87 3.30 34.11
C ILE A 888 15.34 3.04 32.68
N ASP A 889 15.44 1.76 32.32
CA ASP A 889 16.02 1.29 31.05
C ASP A 889 15.03 1.39 29.88
N HIS A 890 13.72 1.23 30.13
CA HIS A 890 12.71 1.10 29.08
C HIS A 890 11.83 2.35 28.89
N ILE A 891 11.76 3.25 29.87
CA ILE A 891 10.98 4.49 29.75
C ILE A 891 11.92 5.64 29.31
N PRO A 892 11.53 6.45 28.31
CA PRO A 892 12.32 7.60 27.88
C PRO A 892 12.67 8.59 29.02
N PRO A 893 13.88 9.16 29.01
CA PRO A 893 14.31 10.10 30.05
C PRO A 893 13.63 11.47 29.96
N THR A 894 13.11 11.83 28.79
CA THR A 894 12.55 13.16 28.52
C THR A 894 11.04 13.16 28.78
N ALA A 895 10.54 14.16 29.50
CA ALA A 895 9.11 14.34 29.68
C ALA A 895 8.46 14.81 28.36
N PRO A 896 7.25 14.33 28.01
CA PRO A 896 6.53 14.78 26.81
C PRO A 896 6.04 16.24 26.93
N GLY A 897 6.00 16.79 28.15
CA GLY A 897 5.63 18.17 28.43
C GLY A 897 6.03 18.59 29.84
N PRO A 898 5.87 19.89 30.18
CA PRO A 898 6.24 20.41 31.49
C PRO A 898 5.34 19.83 32.59
N VAL A 899 5.96 19.28 33.65
CA VAL A 899 5.26 18.80 34.84
C VAL A 899 5.44 19.81 36.00
N PRO A 900 4.35 20.27 36.65
CA PRO A 900 4.46 21.15 37.81
C PRO A 900 5.32 20.55 38.94
N ARG A 901 6.24 21.35 39.50
CA ARG A 901 7.17 20.90 40.56
C ARG A 901 6.48 20.22 41.75
N PRO A 902 5.34 20.71 42.30
CA PRO A 902 4.67 20.03 43.40
C PRO A 902 4.20 18.62 43.02
N GLN A 903 3.66 18.46 41.82
CA GLN A 903 3.18 17.17 41.32
C GLN A 903 4.35 16.18 41.10
N PHE A 904 5.46 16.66 40.55
CA PHE A 904 6.68 15.86 40.41
C PHE A 904 7.21 15.40 41.77
N ALA A 905 7.31 16.31 42.73
CA ALA A 905 7.79 16.00 44.09
C ALA A 905 6.87 14.99 44.81
N ASP A 906 5.56 15.16 44.69
CA ASP A 906 4.59 14.23 45.26
C ASP A 906 4.66 12.85 44.59
N ALA A 907 4.82 12.79 43.26
CA ALA A 907 5.02 11.52 42.55
C ALA A 907 6.26 10.77 43.03
N VAL A 908 7.41 11.44 43.12
CA VAL A 908 8.67 10.83 43.59
C VAL A 908 8.58 10.40 45.06
N ARG A 909 7.89 11.17 45.91
CA ARG A 909 7.74 10.85 47.35
C ARG A 909 6.77 9.69 47.59
N LEU A 910 5.61 9.70 46.93
CA LEU A 910 4.54 8.74 47.19
C LEU A 910 4.68 7.44 46.37
N ALA A 911 5.40 7.45 45.25
CA ALA A 911 5.74 6.24 44.51
C ALA A 911 7.00 5.53 45.04
N ASP A 912 7.45 5.86 46.26
CA ASP A 912 8.56 5.18 46.92
C ASP A 912 8.08 3.86 47.58
N PRO A 913 8.58 2.69 47.12
CA PRO A 913 8.23 1.39 47.69
C PRO A 913 8.87 1.11 49.06
N GLY A 914 9.77 1.97 49.55
CA GLY A 914 10.47 1.79 50.83
C GLY A 914 9.54 1.67 52.04
N ASN A 915 9.93 0.83 53.00
CA ASN A 915 9.18 0.54 54.24
C ASN A 915 7.71 0.20 53.98
N ASP A 916 7.43 -0.66 53.00
CA ASP A 916 6.07 -1.04 52.60
C ASP A 916 5.19 0.19 52.26
N TRP A 917 5.68 1.01 51.33
CA TRP A 917 4.97 2.20 50.83
C TRP A 917 4.57 3.21 51.92
N ALA A 918 5.43 3.38 52.94
CA ALA A 918 5.11 4.17 54.13
C ALA A 918 4.60 5.59 53.82
N ALA A 919 5.21 6.26 52.83
CA ALA A 919 4.81 7.62 52.44
C ALA A 919 3.39 7.65 51.82
N LEU A 920 3.05 6.67 50.98
CA LEU A 920 1.71 6.57 50.40
C LEU A 920 0.68 6.17 51.44
N ARG A 921 0.98 5.20 52.31
CA ARG A 921 0.08 4.78 53.40
C ARG A 921 -0.26 5.93 54.36
N ALA A 922 0.68 6.84 54.60
CA ALA A 922 0.45 8.03 55.42
C ALA A 922 -0.42 9.10 54.73
N ALA A 923 -0.60 9.04 53.41
CA ALA A 923 -1.45 9.97 52.68
C ALA A 923 -2.95 9.64 52.88
N PRO A 924 -3.86 10.62 52.75
CA PRO A 924 -5.30 10.38 52.84
C PRO A 924 -5.76 9.28 51.87
N GLY A 925 -6.45 8.26 52.38
CA GLY A 925 -6.93 7.10 51.60
C GLY A 925 -5.83 6.10 51.18
N GLY A 926 -4.57 6.34 51.54
CA GLY A 926 -3.42 5.56 51.08
C GLY A 926 -3.36 4.13 51.60
N THR A 927 -3.65 3.90 52.89
CA THR A 927 -3.61 2.54 53.48
C THR A 927 -4.56 1.57 52.78
N PRO A 928 -5.86 1.88 52.58
CA PRO A 928 -6.75 1.02 51.79
C PRO A 928 -6.29 0.80 50.35
N ILE A 929 -5.72 1.83 49.70
CA ILE A 929 -5.20 1.72 48.33
C ILE A 929 -4.09 0.68 48.25
N VAL A 930 -3.07 0.79 49.10
CA VAL A 930 -1.92 -0.13 49.09
C VAL A 930 -2.34 -1.54 49.51
N GLN A 931 -3.24 -1.67 50.50
CA GLN A 931 -3.77 -2.99 50.90
C GLN A 931 -4.45 -3.72 49.75
N ALA A 932 -5.16 -3.01 48.87
CA ALA A 932 -5.83 -3.60 47.72
C ALA A 932 -4.86 -4.12 46.64
N TRP A 933 -3.55 -3.85 46.73
CA TRP A 933 -2.56 -4.34 45.77
C TRP A 933 -2.14 -5.79 46.03
N ALA A 934 -2.33 -6.32 47.24
CA ALA A 934 -1.87 -7.66 47.61
C ALA A 934 -2.38 -8.76 46.66
N ASP A 935 -3.69 -8.76 46.36
CA ASP A 935 -4.29 -9.69 45.40
C ASP A 935 -3.71 -9.54 44.00
N ARG A 936 -3.46 -8.30 43.56
CA ARG A 936 -2.88 -8.01 42.25
C ARG A 936 -1.46 -8.51 42.17
N ASP A 937 -0.65 -8.25 43.19
CA ASP A 937 0.75 -8.63 43.23
C ASP A 937 0.89 -10.17 43.24
N ALA A 938 0.00 -10.87 43.96
CA ALA A 938 -0.08 -12.33 43.92
C ALA A 938 -0.48 -12.85 42.53
N ALA A 939 -1.48 -12.23 41.88
CA ALA A 939 -1.90 -12.59 40.52
C ALA A 939 -0.79 -12.34 39.48
N LEU A 940 -0.07 -11.22 39.59
CA LEU A 940 1.07 -10.88 38.73
C LEU A 940 2.18 -11.92 38.87
N ALA A 941 2.53 -12.30 40.10
CA ALA A 941 3.53 -13.32 40.37
C ALA A 941 3.11 -14.70 39.86
N ALA A 942 1.82 -15.05 39.94
CA ALA A 942 1.29 -16.28 39.37
C ALA A 942 1.36 -16.27 37.84
N TYR A 943 0.92 -15.19 37.20
CA TYR A 943 0.97 -15.03 35.75
C TYR A 943 2.41 -15.07 35.20
N ARG A 944 3.35 -14.43 35.89
CA ARG A 944 4.78 -14.42 35.54
C ARG A 944 5.38 -15.81 35.36
N ARG A 945 4.89 -16.83 36.07
CA ARG A 945 5.38 -18.23 35.97
C ARG A 945 5.08 -18.87 34.61
N HIS A 946 4.17 -18.29 33.84
CA HIS A 946 3.86 -18.75 32.49
C HIS A 946 4.81 -18.20 31.42
N LEU A 947 5.74 -17.28 31.76
CA LEU A 947 6.56 -16.54 30.80
C LEU A 947 8.07 -16.81 30.99
N PRO A 948 8.80 -17.36 30.01
CA PRO A 948 8.27 -18.06 28.83
C PRO A 948 7.68 -19.42 29.23
N GLY A 949 6.69 -19.88 28.47
CA GLY A 949 6.05 -21.17 28.70
C GLY A 949 5.30 -21.67 27.47
N PRO A 950 4.76 -22.90 27.53
CA PRO A 950 4.07 -23.52 26.39
C PRO A 950 2.85 -22.72 25.91
N HIS A 951 2.25 -21.92 26.78
CA HIS A 951 1.08 -21.10 26.49
C HIS A 951 1.39 -19.65 26.09
N THR A 952 2.66 -19.26 26.06
CA THR A 952 3.11 -17.88 25.76
C THR A 952 4.25 -17.86 24.74
N GLN A 953 4.33 -18.85 23.87
CA GLN A 953 5.35 -18.90 22.83
C GLN A 953 5.25 -17.69 21.91
N GLY A 954 6.39 -17.04 21.62
CA GLY A 954 6.45 -15.82 20.81
C GLY A 954 5.95 -14.55 21.50
N ILE A 955 5.71 -14.58 22.81
CA ILE A 955 5.35 -13.41 23.63
C ILE A 955 6.57 -13.00 24.47
N ALA A 956 7.04 -11.76 24.27
CA ALA A 956 8.18 -11.23 25.01
C ALA A 956 7.73 -10.71 26.39
N LEU A 957 8.61 -10.86 27.38
CA LEU A 957 8.33 -10.46 28.76
C LEU A 957 8.16 -8.95 28.90
N ASP A 958 8.97 -8.15 28.20
CA ASP A 958 8.92 -6.70 28.24
C ASP A 958 7.66 -6.13 27.56
N ASP A 959 7.19 -6.79 26.49
CA ASP A 959 5.92 -6.46 25.82
C ASP A 959 4.72 -6.68 26.75
N VAL A 960 4.77 -7.76 27.54
CA VAL A 960 3.74 -8.06 28.54
C VAL A 960 3.75 -7.02 29.65
N LEU A 961 4.92 -6.66 30.19
CA LEU A 961 4.99 -5.64 31.23
C LEU A 961 4.50 -4.28 30.72
N THR A 962 4.95 -3.86 29.54
CA THR A 962 4.45 -2.64 28.86
C THR A 962 2.93 -2.69 28.72
N SER A 963 2.39 -3.86 28.34
CA SER A 963 0.96 -4.07 28.21
C SER A 963 0.21 -3.99 29.54
N LEU A 964 0.76 -4.52 30.63
CA LEU A 964 0.16 -4.45 31.96
C LEU A 964 0.09 -3.01 32.45
N LEU A 965 1.17 -2.26 32.27
CA LEU A 965 1.24 -0.83 32.60
C LEU A 965 0.21 -0.02 31.81
N HIS A 966 0.10 -0.28 30.51
CA HIS A 966 -0.87 0.38 29.65
C HIS A 966 -2.31 0.09 30.05
N VAL A 967 -2.68 -1.18 30.24
CA VAL A 967 -4.05 -1.53 30.59
C VAL A 967 -4.41 -1.02 31.99
N HIS A 968 -3.47 -1.00 32.93
CA HIS A 968 -3.66 -0.33 34.23
C HIS A 968 -3.93 1.16 34.05
N PHE A 969 -3.08 1.87 33.27
CA PHE A 969 -3.28 3.30 32.99
C PHE A 969 -4.66 3.58 32.41
N VAL A 970 -5.08 2.79 31.42
CA VAL A 970 -6.39 2.95 30.77
C VAL A 970 -7.54 2.68 31.74
N ARG A 971 -7.44 1.70 32.65
CA ARG A 971 -8.43 1.49 33.73
C ARG A 971 -8.48 2.68 34.70
N HIS A 972 -7.32 3.26 34.99
CA HIS A 972 -7.18 4.34 35.97
C HIS A 972 -7.63 5.71 35.44
N ILE A 973 -7.32 6.05 34.19
CA ILE A 973 -7.51 7.38 33.59
C ILE A 973 -8.46 7.33 32.37
N ALA A 974 -7.97 6.86 31.22
CA ALA A 974 -8.70 6.76 29.96
C ALA A 974 -7.72 6.32 28.87
N VAL A 975 -8.23 6.07 27.65
CA VAL A 975 -7.37 5.99 26.46
C VAL A 975 -6.83 7.40 26.14
N ASN A 976 -5.64 7.73 26.66
CA ASN A 976 -4.98 9.04 26.54
C ASN A 976 -3.44 8.91 26.55
N PHE A 977 -2.83 8.74 25.38
CA PHE A 977 -1.39 8.47 25.25
C PHE A 977 -0.46 9.59 25.78
N PRO A 978 -0.69 10.89 25.51
CA PRO A 978 0.17 11.94 26.08
C PRO A 978 0.20 11.97 27.62
N GLU A 979 -0.94 11.66 28.23
CA GLU A 979 -1.07 11.58 29.69
C GLU A 979 -0.40 10.31 30.24
N GLU A 980 -0.44 9.21 29.51
CA GLU A 980 0.26 7.96 29.83
C GLU A 980 1.77 8.16 29.87
N GLU A 981 2.35 8.78 28.83
CA GLU A 981 3.78 9.08 28.76
C GLU A 981 4.24 9.97 29.92
N THR A 982 3.41 10.94 30.31
CA THR A 982 3.69 11.79 31.48
C THR A 982 3.75 10.97 32.77
N CYS A 983 2.79 10.04 32.96
CA CYS A 983 2.76 9.17 34.14
C CYS A 983 3.95 8.20 34.17
N LEU A 984 4.31 7.62 33.03
CA LEU A 984 5.47 6.74 32.89
C LEU A 984 6.77 7.49 33.21
N HIS A 985 6.94 8.73 32.72
CA HIS A 985 8.07 9.57 33.07
C HIS A 985 8.16 9.82 34.59
N LEU A 986 7.04 10.07 35.26
CA LEU A 986 7.00 10.24 36.72
C LEU A 986 7.37 8.94 37.47
N ALA A 987 6.91 7.79 37.00
CA ALA A 987 7.31 6.50 37.56
C ALA A 987 8.82 6.25 37.42
N ARG A 988 9.40 6.59 36.25
CA ARG A 988 10.84 6.55 36.02
C ARG A 988 11.61 7.46 36.96
N ALA A 989 11.12 8.68 37.19
CA ALA A 989 11.74 9.61 38.13
C ALA A 989 11.72 9.07 39.58
N ALA A 990 10.61 8.45 40.00
CA ALA A 990 10.52 7.79 41.30
C ALA A 990 11.50 6.60 41.41
N ALA A 991 11.60 5.77 40.36
CA ALA A 991 12.55 4.68 40.28
C ALA A 991 14.01 5.16 40.43
N LEU A 992 14.40 6.21 39.69
CA LEU A 992 15.74 6.82 39.82
C LEU A 992 16.03 7.31 41.25
N ALA A 993 15.07 7.98 41.86
CA ALA A 993 15.23 8.52 43.21
C ALA A 993 15.35 7.40 44.26
N TRP A 994 14.58 6.31 44.10
CA TRP A 994 14.70 5.13 44.95
C TRP A 994 16.07 4.46 44.79
N THR A 995 16.51 4.21 43.55
CA THR A 995 17.82 3.59 43.27
C THR A 995 18.97 4.42 43.85
N ALA A 996 18.92 5.75 43.73
CA ALA A 996 19.92 6.63 44.33
C ALA A 996 19.96 6.52 45.87
N ARG A 997 18.80 6.41 46.53
CA ARG A 997 18.72 6.26 48.00
C ARG A 997 19.25 4.92 48.50
N THR A 998 19.07 3.83 47.73
CA THR A 998 19.48 2.49 48.13
C THR A 998 20.94 2.18 47.78
N THR A 999 21.46 2.72 46.67
CA THR A 999 22.87 2.58 46.29
C THR A 999 23.80 3.53 47.05
N GLY A 1000 23.32 4.69 47.49
CA GLY A 1000 24.09 5.63 48.33
C GLY A 1000 24.20 5.25 49.81
N ARG A 1001 23.65 4.12 50.24
CA ARG A 1001 23.73 3.61 51.64
C ARG A 1001 24.84 2.59 51.88
N THR A 1002 25.67 2.30 50.88
CA THR A 1002 26.94 1.58 51.04
C THR A 1002 28.11 2.53 50.88
N SER A 1003 28.41 3.28 51.94
CA SER A 1003 29.74 3.87 52.21
C SER A 1003 29.97 3.90 53.71
#